data_AF-A0A8S2EQA1-F1
#
_entry.id   AF-A0A8S2EQA1-F1
#
_cell.length_a   1.000
_cell.length_b   1.000
_cell.length_c   1.000
_cell.angle_alpha   90.00
_cell.angle_beta   90.00
_cell.angle_gamma   90.00
#
_symmetry.space_group_name_H-M   'P 1'
#
loop_
_entity.id
_entity.type
_entity.pdbx_description
1 polymer ?
#
loop_
_entity_poly.entity_id
_entity_poly.type
_entity_poly.pdbx_seq_one_letter_code
_entity_poly.pdbx_strand_id
1 'polypeptide(L)'
;QIETIQLSTNDRDHLESLITRPLALIVCSQNYSGKARLVNELLHEQLLPEPPDVTKDDIVRMIRIKHNPSFGASLTLFGCFELLDTDNLFHDVSWKTVPKEELMINDSDDEYTNGETATFEIRKPIDLLIDDLQIVVTPSNQKRLNMEQIYIQITEAVTPVFIYVIDEETLSENDTDDLRRFRAIVPNEPILFIRSMDDSNNKSRPKMSEISLSPGFIPRTKSETTCVHIFRQLCDLGFLSMMSTETTDPSEISSPLFESDMIDGCQNFPLLLTYIRKHLDRLCIRAAGILQRSHELSLDLFNNSAFDMARDILITPKRISYAREKEKNLYESLIALTNSKQSEIQRVILQAADDMREHLTDQAAQLDIAGIELSDDLTVRHSRDLKKCTSVIQEFVLIQLNQTIANKLIDSIEVLRESYIGTLTRCLRSLEMTEEDLNEQSASKALQGILQSAYQVNITVSTSSNLFKILIEKMKELFRTFHWSSSPRIDPQFKQSVALNILDGLSESKQSVCTQLNDRIRMSHDSFEHLLKQLENRHNGRLQRTEEKQQRVRKELTPKIARLELESTSLKDLIQYGMPVQGREIGRGQYGVVYACESWANERSCVIKSVVPPDDKHWNDLALEFHYLRRIPDHPRVARLIGSVIESTDRDQSAVLLVLERLKRDLYAALKNGIDFLIRMRIALDVVEGLRYLHGLGLVHRDIKLKNVLLDETNRARLTDLGFCKPEVMMSGSLVGTPIHMAPELFTLKYDHTVDIYAFGILLWYICSNSVKLPTNFDVCGSCRPERLMNFDDDCWQLMTRCWDHTPANRPYLGEVQAIIERVYEKYASATSSTPPVLSTTAT
;
A
#
# COMPACT_ATOMS: atom_id res chain seq x y z
N GLN A 1 8.08 0.68 -9.40
CA GLN A 1 6.88 0.88 -8.55
C GLN A 1 7.05 2.03 -7.56
N ILE A 2 8.14 2.12 -6.80
CA ILE A 2 8.36 3.32 -5.94
C ILE A 2 8.78 4.55 -6.77
N GLU A 3 9.59 4.35 -7.82
CA GLU A 3 9.98 5.43 -8.78
C GLU A 3 8.80 6.00 -9.58
N THR A 4 7.65 5.32 -9.57
CA THR A 4 6.43 5.77 -10.26
C THR A 4 5.51 6.58 -9.33
N ILE A 5 5.89 6.79 -8.07
CA ILE A 5 5.16 7.65 -7.14
C ILE A 5 5.49 9.10 -7.50
N GLN A 6 4.60 9.72 -8.25
CA GLN A 6 4.67 11.15 -8.55
C GLN A 6 3.28 11.73 -8.41
N LEU A 7 3.22 12.99 -7.98
CA LEU A 7 2.00 13.79 -8.14
C LEU A 7 1.63 13.81 -9.62
N SER A 8 0.32 13.74 -9.89
CA SER A 8 -0.18 13.99 -11.24
C SER A 8 0.27 15.39 -11.68
N THR A 9 0.45 15.60 -12.98
CA THR A 9 0.83 16.93 -13.51
C THR A 9 -0.14 17.99 -13.00
N ASN A 10 -1.44 17.71 -13.03
CA ASN A 10 -2.47 18.63 -12.54
C ASN A 10 -2.36 18.95 -11.04
N ASP A 11 -2.09 17.94 -10.20
CA ASP A 11 -1.91 18.15 -8.76
C ASP A 11 -0.65 18.97 -8.45
N ARG A 12 0.44 18.69 -9.19
CA ARG A 12 1.70 19.45 -9.07
C ARG A 12 1.50 20.90 -9.48
N ASP A 13 0.91 21.13 -10.65
CA ASP A 13 0.65 22.47 -11.18
C ASP A 13 -0.26 23.26 -10.22
N HIS A 14 -1.27 22.61 -9.63
CA HIS A 14 -2.13 23.23 -8.63
C HIS A 14 -1.36 23.63 -7.36
N LEU A 15 -0.57 22.74 -6.79
CA LEU A 15 0.23 23.04 -5.59
C LEU A 15 1.28 24.13 -5.87
N GLU A 16 1.97 24.05 -7.00
CA GLU A 16 2.95 25.04 -7.43
C GLU A 16 2.28 26.40 -7.66
N SER A 17 1.11 26.43 -8.30
CA SER A 17 0.35 27.67 -8.50
C SER A 17 -0.03 28.34 -7.18
N LEU A 18 -0.43 27.58 -6.16
CA LEU A 18 -0.84 28.12 -4.87
C LEU A 18 0.33 28.70 -4.08
N ILE A 19 1.54 28.14 -4.24
CA ILE A 19 2.73 28.56 -3.49
C ILE A 19 3.46 29.72 -4.20
N THR A 20 3.45 29.73 -5.54
CA THR A 20 4.27 30.66 -6.33
C THR A 20 3.52 31.86 -6.87
N ARG A 21 2.19 31.77 -7.04
CA ARG A 21 1.41 32.86 -7.63
C ARG A 21 0.85 33.79 -6.54
N PRO A 22 0.93 35.12 -6.74
CA PRO A 22 0.33 36.08 -5.83
C PRO A 22 -1.20 35.95 -5.80
N LEU A 23 -1.80 36.29 -4.67
CA LEU A 23 -3.26 36.37 -4.55
C LEU A 23 -3.78 37.62 -5.30
N ALA A 24 -4.91 37.50 -5.99
CA ALA A 24 -5.53 38.65 -6.64
C ALA A 24 -7.04 38.70 -6.40
N LEU A 25 -7.54 39.86 -5.97
CA LEU A 25 -8.95 40.18 -5.96
C LEU A 25 -9.38 40.56 -7.38
N ILE A 26 -10.15 39.70 -8.03
CA ILE A 26 -10.64 39.92 -9.39
C ILE A 26 -11.99 40.63 -9.31
N VAL A 27 -12.01 41.91 -9.67
CA VAL A 27 -13.19 42.78 -9.59
C VAL A 27 -13.89 42.82 -10.95
N CYS A 28 -15.03 42.15 -11.02
CA CYS A 28 -15.96 42.13 -12.14
C CYS A 28 -17.20 42.99 -11.84
N SER A 29 -17.92 43.44 -12.87
CA SER A 29 -19.17 44.19 -12.72
C SER A 29 -19.91 44.25 -14.06
N GLN A 30 -21.20 44.63 -14.02
CA GLN A 30 -22.00 45.00 -15.19
C GLN A 30 -21.42 46.22 -15.93
N ASN A 31 -20.79 47.13 -15.20
CA ASN A 31 -20.24 48.38 -15.74
C ASN A 31 -18.98 48.84 -14.99
N TYR A 32 -18.25 49.79 -15.58
CA TYR A 32 -17.05 50.37 -14.98
C TYR A 32 -17.31 51.01 -13.61
N SER A 33 -18.41 51.75 -13.47
CA SER A 33 -18.74 52.54 -12.29
C SER A 33 -18.78 51.69 -11.01
N GLY A 34 -19.42 50.51 -11.06
CA GLY A 34 -19.43 49.57 -9.94
C GLY A 34 -18.04 49.06 -9.55
N LYS A 35 -17.16 48.83 -10.54
CA LYS A 35 -15.78 48.38 -10.27
C LYS A 35 -14.96 49.48 -9.61
N ALA A 36 -15.01 50.70 -10.17
CA ALA A 36 -14.30 51.85 -9.62
C ALA A 36 -14.74 52.15 -8.19
N ARG A 37 -16.05 52.16 -7.92
CA ARG A 37 -16.59 52.39 -6.57
C ARG A 37 -16.11 51.35 -5.57
N LEU A 38 -16.17 50.05 -5.91
CA LEU A 38 -15.67 49.00 -5.01
C LEU A 38 -14.17 49.17 -4.75
N VAL A 39 -13.36 49.39 -5.79
CA VAL A 39 -11.90 49.55 -5.62
C VAL A 39 -11.59 50.76 -4.76
N ASN A 40 -12.24 51.90 -4.98
CA ASN A 40 -12.02 53.10 -4.18
C ASN A 40 -12.41 52.90 -2.71
N GLU A 41 -13.53 52.22 -2.48
CA GLU A 41 -13.95 51.83 -1.13
C GLU A 41 -12.94 50.90 -0.46
N LEU A 42 -12.50 49.82 -1.15
CA LEU A 42 -11.50 48.88 -0.66
C LEU A 42 -10.19 49.56 -0.25
N LEU A 43 -9.73 50.51 -1.07
CA LEU A 43 -8.49 51.25 -0.86
C LEU A 43 -8.62 52.40 0.14
N HIS A 44 -9.85 52.76 0.53
CA HIS A 44 -10.16 53.99 1.25
C HIS A 44 -9.55 55.25 0.58
N GLU A 45 -9.47 55.23 -0.75
CA GLU A 45 -8.87 56.28 -1.58
C GLU A 45 -9.60 56.33 -2.92
N GLN A 46 -9.85 57.54 -3.44
CA GLN A 46 -10.46 57.74 -4.76
C GLN A 46 -9.41 57.59 -5.89
N LEU A 47 -8.82 56.40 -5.99
CA LEU A 47 -7.75 56.12 -6.95
C LEU A 47 -8.27 56.04 -8.39
N LEU A 48 -9.41 55.40 -8.60
CA LEU A 48 -10.05 55.27 -9.91
C LEU A 48 -11.12 56.36 -10.08
N PRO A 49 -11.22 56.99 -11.27
CA PRO A 49 -12.25 57.99 -11.53
C PRO A 49 -13.65 57.35 -11.49
N GLU A 50 -14.63 58.08 -10.94
CA GLU A 50 -16.05 57.69 -10.86
C GLU A 50 -16.91 58.63 -11.73
N PRO A 51 -18.18 58.30 -12.02
CA PRO A 51 -19.06 59.20 -12.74
C PRO A 51 -19.12 60.61 -12.10
N PRO A 52 -19.13 61.70 -12.89
CA PRO A 52 -19.34 61.75 -14.34
C PRO A 52 -18.09 61.58 -15.19
N ASP A 53 -16.90 61.41 -14.60
CA ASP A 53 -15.63 61.44 -15.34
C ASP A 53 -15.53 60.27 -16.34
N VAL A 54 -15.96 59.08 -15.92
CA VAL A 54 -16.12 57.90 -16.80
C VAL A 54 -17.59 57.51 -16.90
N THR A 55 -18.06 57.34 -18.13
CA THR A 55 -19.44 57.01 -18.49
C THR A 55 -19.61 55.51 -18.72
N LYS A 56 -20.86 55.04 -18.82
CA LYS A 56 -21.16 53.60 -19.03
C LYS A 56 -20.71 53.09 -20.42
N ASP A 57 -20.57 53.98 -21.40
CA ASP A 57 -20.18 53.64 -22.77
C ASP A 57 -18.65 53.59 -22.98
N ASP A 58 -17.90 54.09 -22.00
CA ASP A 58 -16.44 54.16 -22.05
C ASP A 58 -15.80 52.76 -22.00
N ILE A 59 -14.87 52.50 -22.94
CA ILE A 59 -14.08 51.26 -23.00
C ILE A 59 -12.82 51.45 -22.16
N VAL A 60 -12.79 50.75 -21.03
CA VAL A 60 -11.67 50.79 -20.08
C VAL A 60 -10.86 49.51 -20.19
N ARG A 61 -9.53 49.66 -20.28
CA ARG A 61 -8.56 48.55 -20.33
C ARG A 61 -8.49 47.78 -19.00
N MET A 62 -7.81 46.64 -18.98
CA MET A 62 -7.58 45.92 -17.71
C MET A 62 -6.70 46.77 -16.79
N ILE A 63 -7.03 46.85 -15.50
CA ILE A 63 -6.24 47.59 -14.51
C ILE A 63 -5.70 46.61 -13.48
N ARG A 64 -4.41 46.71 -13.16
CA ARG A 64 -3.76 45.93 -12.10
C ARG A 64 -3.16 46.88 -11.07
N ILE A 65 -3.48 46.69 -9.80
CA ILE A 65 -2.99 47.54 -8.71
C ILE A 65 -2.15 46.67 -7.78
N LYS A 66 -0.94 47.12 -7.47
CA LYS A 66 0.03 46.43 -6.62
C LYS A 66 0.65 47.37 -5.60
N HIS A 67 1.07 46.81 -4.47
CA HIS A 67 1.91 47.53 -3.52
C HIS A 67 3.30 47.83 -4.10
N ASN A 68 3.81 49.03 -3.87
CA ASN A 68 5.20 49.40 -4.12
C ASN A 68 5.59 50.55 -3.19
N PRO A 69 6.82 50.61 -2.63
CA PRO A 69 7.25 51.73 -1.79
C PRO A 69 7.17 53.11 -2.46
N SER A 70 7.35 53.13 -3.78
CA SER A 70 7.26 54.33 -4.63
C SER A 70 6.08 54.23 -5.59
N PHE A 71 5.54 55.38 -5.98
CA PHE A 71 4.56 55.40 -7.05
C PHE A 71 5.21 55.02 -8.38
N GLY A 72 4.49 54.26 -9.20
CA GLY A 72 4.81 54.04 -10.60
C GLY A 72 3.59 53.54 -11.36
N ALA A 73 3.56 53.79 -12.67
CA ALA A 73 2.57 53.20 -13.56
C ALA A 73 3.27 52.65 -14.81
N SER A 74 2.70 51.63 -15.43
CA SER A 74 3.18 51.10 -16.71
C SER A 74 2.06 50.45 -17.51
N LEU A 75 2.21 50.45 -18.83
CA LEU A 75 1.29 49.79 -19.74
C LEU A 75 1.97 48.57 -20.37
N THR A 76 1.36 47.39 -20.24
CA THR A 76 1.89 46.14 -20.79
C THR A 76 0.92 45.52 -21.81
N LEU A 77 1.44 45.18 -22.98
CA LEU A 77 0.72 44.42 -24.01
C LEU A 77 0.88 42.92 -23.77
N PHE A 78 -0.15 42.14 -24.14
CA PHE A 78 -0.09 40.68 -24.02
C PHE A 78 0.85 40.08 -25.10
N GLY A 79 1.59 39.03 -24.75
CA GLY A 79 2.49 38.32 -25.68
C GLY A 79 3.82 39.00 -26.00
N CYS A 80 3.96 40.30 -25.73
CA CYS A 80 5.21 41.03 -25.86
C CYS A 80 5.78 41.36 -24.47
N PHE A 81 6.93 40.81 -24.12
CA PHE A 81 7.74 41.30 -22.98
C PHE A 81 8.30 42.72 -23.21
N GLU A 82 7.91 43.38 -24.31
CA GLU A 82 8.19 44.79 -24.54
C GLU A 82 7.21 45.63 -23.70
N LEU A 83 7.76 46.29 -22.68
CA LEU A 83 7.18 47.52 -22.17
C LEU A 83 6.99 48.46 -23.37
N LEU A 84 5.78 48.95 -23.59
CA LEU A 84 5.57 50.12 -24.43
C LEU A 84 6.39 51.25 -23.75
N ASP A 85 7.55 51.56 -24.32
CA ASP A 85 8.54 52.59 -23.96
C ASP A 85 8.10 53.58 -22.85
N THR A 86 8.07 53.14 -21.59
CA THR A 86 7.50 53.91 -20.45
C THR A 86 8.44 54.06 -19.25
N ASP A 87 9.68 53.58 -19.36
CA ASP A 87 10.70 53.65 -18.28
C ASP A 87 11.00 55.08 -17.78
N ASN A 88 10.42 56.14 -18.38
CA ASN A 88 10.55 57.52 -17.94
C ASN A 88 9.25 58.34 -17.82
N LEU A 89 8.04 57.80 -18.10
CA LEU A 89 6.84 58.65 -18.22
C LEU A 89 6.10 58.92 -16.89
N PHE A 90 6.10 57.95 -15.95
CA PHE A 90 5.25 58.03 -14.75
C PHE A 90 5.99 57.88 -13.41
N HIS A 91 7.33 57.83 -13.41
CA HIS A 91 8.14 57.60 -12.21
C HIS A 91 8.04 58.72 -11.15
N ASP A 92 7.58 59.92 -11.52
CA ASP A 92 7.48 61.10 -10.64
C ASP A 92 6.03 61.64 -10.48
N VAL A 93 5.02 60.88 -10.88
CA VAL A 93 3.64 61.36 -10.87
C VAL A 93 2.94 60.91 -9.58
N SER A 94 2.35 61.82 -8.81
CA SER A 94 1.55 61.49 -7.61
C SER A 94 0.06 61.67 -7.87
N TRP A 95 -0.56 60.74 -8.59
CA TRP A 95 -1.99 60.80 -8.81
C TRP A 95 -2.75 60.47 -7.52
N LYS A 96 -3.64 61.39 -7.13
CA LYS A 96 -4.72 61.09 -6.19
C LYS A 96 -5.81 60.25 -6.87
N THR A 97 -6.12 60.58 -8.11
CA THR A 97 -7.04 59.85 -9.00
C THR A 97 -6.37 59.71 -10.36
N VAL A 98 -6.38 58.52 -10.94
CA VAL A 98 -5.77 58.25 -12.25
C VAL A 98 -6.54 59.02 -13.33
N PRO A 99 -5.86 59.75 -14.23
CA PRO A 99 -6.51 60.44 -15.34
C PRO A 99 -7.29 59.44 -16.22
N LYS A 100 -8.44 59.88 -16.73
CA LYS A 100 -9.29 59.03 -17.58
C LYS A 100 -8.51 58.56 -18.81
N GLU A 101 -7.73 59.43 -19.42
CA GLU A 101 -7.02 59.21 -20.68
C GLU A 101 -6.09 58.00 -20.62
N GLU A 102 -5.50 57.72 -19.45
CA GLU A 102 -4.61 56.57 -19.23
C GLU A 102 -5.37 55.23 -19.16
N LEU A 103 -6.65 55.28 -18.76
CA LEU A 103 -7.50 54.11 -18.59
C LEU A 103 -8.27 53.73 -19.88
N MET A 104 -8.46 54.70 -20.77
CA MET A 104 -9.30 54.57 -21.96
C MET A 104 -8.53 53.95 -23.13
N ILE A 105 -9.23 53.15 -23.94
CA ILE A 105 -8.72 52.66 -25.23
C ILE A 105 -9.35 53.50 -26.33
N ASN A 106 -8.55 54.13 -27.21
CA ASN A 106 -9.10 54.90 -28.33
C ASN A 106 -9.44 53.97 -29.51
N ASP A 107 -10.51 54.29 -30.26
CA ASP A 107 -10.94 53.52 -31.46
C ASP A 107 -9.89 53.50 -32.60
N SER A 108 -8.83 54.32 -32.51
CA SER A 108 -7.73 54.39 -33.49
C SER A 108 -6.50 53.55 -33.14
N ASP A 109 -6.44 53.00 -31.92
CA ASP A 109 -5.25 52.33 -31.43
C ASP A 109 -5.32 50.83 -31.78
N ASP A 110 -4.35 50.33 -32.54
CA ASP A 110 -4.13 48.90 -32.85
C ASP A 110 -3.68 48.09 -31.59
N GLU A 111 -4.16 48.47 -30.40
CA GLU A 111 -3.91 47.81 -29.11
C GLU A 111 -4.67 46.47 -28.98
N TYR A 112 -5.49 46.11 -29.97
CA TYR A 112 -6.24 44.86 -30.05
C TYR A 112 -5.62 43.91 -31.08
N THR A 113 -4.60 43.16 -30.69
CA THR A 113 -4.23 41.95 -31.42
C THR A 113 -5.01 40.75 -30.87
N ASN A 114 -5.73 40.03 -31.75
CA ASN A 114 -6.34 38.72 -31.45
C ASN A 114 -7.29 38.63 -30.23
N GLY A 115 -7.95 39.73 -29.82
CA GLY A 115 -8.95 39.73 -28.74
C GLY A 115 -8.39 39.97 -27.33
N GLU A 116 -7.14 40.39 -27.24
CA GLU A 116 -6.44 40.69 -25.98
C GLU A 116 -6.56 42.19 -25.60
N THR A 117 -6.41 42.51 -24.31
CA THR A 117 -6.42 43.89 -23.82
C THR A 117 -5.12 44.22 -23.08
N ALA A 118 -4.58 45.42 -23.33
CA ALA A 118 -3.44 45.95 -22.59
C ALA A 118 -3.77 46.05 -21.09
N THR A 119 -2.79 45.76 -20.23
CA THR A 119 -2.92 45.91 -18.78
C THR A 119 -2.24 47.19 -18.32
N PHE A 120 -3.00 48.08 -17.70
CA PHE A 120 -2.46 49.25 -17.00
C PHE A 120 -2.13 48.87 -15.56
N GLU A 121 -0.84 48.83 -15.24
CA GLU A 121 -0.36 48.49 -13.91
C GLU A 121 -0.06 49.76 -13.10
N ILE A 122 -0.72 49.89 -11.95
CA ILE A 122 -0.51 50.93 -10.95
C ILE A 122 0.23 50.33 -9.76
N ARG A 123 1.36 50.93 -9.41
CA ARG A 123 2.22 50.56 -8.28
C ARG A 123 2.26 51.73 -7.31
N LYS A 124 1.81 51.55 -6.06
CA LYS A 124 1.77 52.62 -5.04
C LYS A 124 1.84 52.03 -3.63
N PRO A 125 2.31 52.79 -2.61
CA PRO A 125 2.23 52.33 -1.23
C PRO A 125 0.77 52.25 -0.77
N ILE A 126 0.26 51.02 -0.73
CA ILE A 126 -1.11 50.69 -0.28
C ILE A 126 -0.99 49.56 0.75
N ASP A 127 -1.44 49.82 1.98
CA ASP A 127 -1.28 48.88 3.10
C ASP A 127 -2.12 47.60 2.91
N LEU A 128 -3.29 47.70 2.29
CA LEU A 128 -4.13 46.54 1.98
C LEU A 128 -3.42 45.52 1.06
N LEU A 129 -2.51 46.00 0.21
CA LEU A 129 -1.87 45.22 -0.85
C LEU A 129 -0.46 44.73 -0.47
N ILE A 130 -0.10 44.84 0.81
CA ILE A 130 1.13 44.24 1.36
C ILE A 130 1.08 42.71 1.18
N ASP A 131 2.25 42.05 1.19
CA ASP A 131 2.41 40.61 0.97
C ASP A 131 1.95 40.13 -0.42
N ASP A 132 2.24 40.95 -1.44
CA ASP A 132 1.99 40.68 -2.87
C ASP A 132 0.51 40.49 -3.26
N LEU A 133 -0.45 40.91 -2.43
CA LEU A 133 -1.86 40.97 -2.81
C LEU A 133 -2.07 41.98 -3.95
N GLN A 134 -2.85 41.59 -4.94
CA GLN A 134 -3.16 42.44 -6.10
C GLN A 134 -4.66 42.68 -6.23
N ILE A 135 -5.04 43.82 -6.79
CA ILE A 135 -6.40 44.05 -7.28
C ILE A 135 -6.33 44.06 -8.80
N VAL A 136 -7.15 43.24 -9.45
CA VAL A 136 -7.27 43.20 -10.90
C VAL A 136 -8.70 43.60 -11.25
N VAL A 137 -8.83 44.73 -11.94
CA VAL A 137 -10.10 45.22 -12.45
C VAL A 137 -10.23 44.75 -13.89
N THR A 138 -11.30 43.99 -14.18
CA THR A 138 -11.55 43.51 -15.53
C THR A 138 -11.86 44.68 -16.48
N PRO A 139 -11.63 44.54 -17.80
CA PRO A 139 -11.97 45.59 -18.77
C PRO A 139 -13.49 45.85 -18.84
N SER A 140 -13.90 46.99 -19.40
CA SER A 140 -15.31 47.39 -19.58
C SER A 140 -15.73 47.31 -21.06
N ASN A 141 -17.00 46.95 -21.32
CA ASN A 141 -17.63 46.76 -22.64
C ASN A 141 -17.28 45.43 -23.37
N GLN A 142 -18.01 44.37 -23.02
CA GLN A 142 -17.77 42.97 -23.42
C GLN A 142 -18.11 42.64 -24.88
N LYS A 143 -18.73 43.55 -25.64
CA LYS A 143 -19.17 43.28 -27.03
C LYS A 143 -18.03 43.05 -28.03
N ARG A 144 -16.81 43.49 -27.70
CA ARG A 144 -15.61 43.34 -28.55
C ARG A 144 -14.56 42.37 -27.99
N LEU A 145 -14.71 41.91 -26.76
CA LEU A 145 -13.68 41.20 -26.01
C LEU A 145 -14.00 39.71 -25.86
N ASN A 146 -12.99 38.86 -26.02
CA ASN A 146 -13.14 37.43 -25.75
C ASN A 146 -12.98 37.16 -24.25
N MET A 147 -14.11 37.00 -23.56
CA MET A 147 -14.12 36.73 -22.11
C MET A 147 -13.33 35.48 -21.73
N GLU A 148 -13.26 34.47 -22.59
CA GLU A 148 -12.48 33.25 -22.32
C GLU A 148 -10.98 33.56 -22.23
N GLN A 149 -10.44 34.31 -23.20
CA GLN A 149 -9.05 34.75 -23.18
C GLN A 149 -8.75 35.66 -21.98
N ILE A 150 -9.66 36.57 -21.62
CA ILE A 150 -9.50 37.44 -20.44
C ILE A 150 -9.42 36.61 -19.16
N TYR A 151 -10.30 35.63 -18.97
CA TYR A 151 -10.26 34.80 -17.76
C TYR A 151 -9.01 33.92 -17.73
N ILE A 152 -8.57 33.37 -18.86
CA ILE A 152 -7.29 32.66 -18.95
C ILE A 152 -6.13 33.58 -18.55
N GLN A 153 -6.05 34.78 -19.13
CA GLN A 153 -5.02 35.78 -18.82
C GLN A 153 -4.99 36.16 -17.34
N ILE A 154 -6.15 36.34 -16.73
CA ILE A 154 -6.25 36.67 -15.30
C ILE A 154 -5.75 35.50 -14.46
N THR A 155 -6.24 34.28 -14.74
CA THR A 155 -6.02 33.10 -13.89
C THR A 155 -4.66 32.41 -14.09
N GLU A 156 -3.95 32.71 -15.16
CA GLU A 156 -2.62 32.16 -15.44
C GLU A 156 -1.54 32.72 -14.48
N ALA A 157 -1.62 34.00 -14.11
CA ALA A 157 -0.57 34.69 -13.38
C ALA A 157 -0.80 34.83 -11.87
N VAL A 158 -2.01 34.55 -11.38
CA VAL A 158 -2.43 34.81 -9.99
C VAL A 158 -3.29 33.68 -9.44
N THR A 159 -3.43 33.64 -8.12
CA THR A 159 -4.50 32.89 -7.45
C THR A 159 -5.73 33.79 -7.33
N PRO A 160 -6.83 33.54 -8.07
CA PRO A 160 -7.95 34.47 -8.15
C PRO A 160 -8.92 34.35 -6.97
N VAL A 161 -9.44 35.49 -6.52
CA VAL A 161 -10.64 35.60 -5.67
C VAL A 161 -11.66 36.46 -6.42
N PHE A 162 -12.74 35.84 -6.91
CA PHE A 162 -13.71 36.53 -7.74
C PHE A 162 -14.73 37.33 -6.93
N ILE A 163 -14.88 38.59 -7.29
CA ILE A 163 -15.87 39.52 -6.76
C ILE A 163 -16.64 40.09 -7.95
N TYR A 164 -17.97 39.97 -7.94
CA TYR A 164 -18.83 40.52 -8.97
C TYR A 164 -19.73 41.61 -8.40
N VAL A 165 -19.56 42.84 -8.86
CA VAL A 165 -20.34 44.00 -8.42
C VAL A 165 -21.59 44.15 -9.26
N ILE A 166 -22.74 44.25 -8.60
CA ILE A 166 -24.05 44.51 -9.20
C ILE A 166 -24.40 45.96 -8.89
N ASP A 167 -24.32 46.80 -9.92
CA ASP A 167 -24.51 48.25 -9.82
C ASP A 167 -25.85 48.71 -10.41
N GLU A 168 -26.62 47.78 -10.99
CA GLU A 168 -27.94 48.05 -11.58
C GLU A 168 -29.08 47.34 -10.80
N GLU A 169 -30.33 47.70 -11.09
CA GLU A 169 -31.50 47.14 -10.38
C GLU A 169 -31.72 45.66 -10.72
N THR A 170 -31.25 45.19 -11.87
CA THR A 170 -31.42 43.82 -12.35
C THR A 170 -30.22 43.38 -13.18
N LEU A 171 -29.99 42.07 -13.27
CA LEU A 171 -29.08 41.51 -14.28
C LEU A 171 -29.78 41.52 -15.65
N SER A 172 -29.16 42.16 -16.65
CA SER A 172 -29.61 42.13 -18.05
C SER A 172 -29.36 40.77 -18.70
N GLU A 173 -29.93 40.53 -19.89
CA GLU A 173 -29.69 39.29 -20.63
C GLU A 173 -28.19 39.09 -20.93
N ASN A 174 -27.48 40.16 -21.30
CA ASN A 174 -26.03 40.13 -21.52
C ASN A 174 -25.27 39.76 -20.23
N ASP A 175 -25.64 40.35 -19.08
CA ASP A 175 -25.00 40.03 -17.79
C ASP A 175 -25.19 38.55 -17.45
N THR A 176 -26.40 38.01 -17.69
CA THR A 176 -26.69 36.60 -17.45
C THR A 176 -25.90 35.67 -18.36
N ASP A 177 -25.72 36.03 -19.64
CA ASP A 177 -24.94 35.25 -20.60
C ASP A 177 -23.44 35.24 -20.25
N ASP A 178 -22.89 36.37 -19.81
CA ASP A 178 -21.49 36.44 -19.40
C ASP A 178 -21.22 35.69 -18.11
N LEU A 179 -22.15 35.71 -17.15
CA LEU A 179 -22.08 34.87 -15.95
C LEU A 179 -22.18 33.36 -16.30
N ARG A 180 -23.02 32.96 -17.28
CA ARG A 180 -23.05 31.57 -17.78
C ARG A 180 -21.73 31.16 -18.41
N ARG A 181 -21.13 32.03 -19.24
CA ARG A 181 -19.82 31.77 -19.86
C ARG A 181 -18.72 31.65 -18.81
N PHE A 182 -18.71 32.54 -17.82
CA PHE A 182 -17.78 32.44 -16.70
C PHE A 182 -17.88 31.09 -15.99
N ARG A 183 -19.11 30.65 -15.67
CA ARG A 183 -19.34 29.35 -15.04
C ARG A 183 -18.89 28.17 -15.91
N ALA A 184 -18.95 28.29 -17.24
CA ALA A 184 -18.45 27.26 -18.13
C ALA A 184 -16.91 27.15 -18.11
N ILE A 185 -16.21 28.28 -17.94
CA ILE A 185 -14.74 28.35 -17.93
C ILE A 185 -14.19 27.92 -16.55
N VAL A 186 -14.81 28.39 -15.46
CA VAL A 186 -14.40 28.11 -14.08
C VAL A 186 -15.56 27.54 -13.25
N PRO A 187 -15.98 26.29 -13.52
CA PRO A 187 -17.23 25.72 -12.98
C PRO A 187 -17.27 25.59 -11.46
N ASN A 188 -16.10 25.45 -10.82
CA ASN A 188 -16.00 25.21 -9.38
C ASN A 188 -15.55 26.44 -8.60
N GLU A 189 -15.32 27.58 -9.25
CA GLU A 189 -14.89 28.79 -8.56
C GLU A 189 -16.08 29.55 -7.97
N PRO A 190 -16.04 29.88 -6.66
CA PRO A 190 -17.05 30.69 -6.01
C PRO A 190 -16.90 32.15 -6.44
N ILE A 191 -18.01 32.89 -6.41
CA ILE A 191 -18.03 34.34 -6.64
C ILE A 191 -18.70 35.00 -5.44
N LEU A 192 -18.13 36.09 -4.96
CA LEU A 192 -18.83 37.00 -4.06
C LEU A 192 -19.56 38.07 -4.87
N PHE A 193 -20.89 38.06 -4.84
CA PHE A 193 -21.70 39.11 -5.45
C PHE A 193 -21.87 40.28 -4.48
N ILE A 194 -21.60 41.51 -4.91
CA ILE A 194 -21.72 42.71 -4.08
C ILE A 194 -22.70 43.68 -4.74
N ARG A 195 -23.78 44.06 -4.06
CA ARG A 195 -24.67 45.12 -4.55
C ARG A 195 -24.13 46.50 -4.19
N SER A 196 -23.93 47.36 -5.18
CA SER A 196 -23.23 48.66 -5.07
C SER A 196 -24.17 49.88 -5.04
N MET A 197 -25.50 49.68 -5.12
CA MET A 197 -26.50 50.74 -5.26
C MET A 197 -26.45 51.84 -4.18
N ASP A 198 -26.44 53.10 -4.65
CA ASP A 198 -26.55 54.32 -3.85
C ASP A 198 -27.98 54.55 -3.35
N ASP A 199 -28.32 53.95 -2.21
CA ASP A 199 -29.49 54.38 -1.42
C ASP A 199 -29.06 55.48 -0.45
N SER A 200 -28.85 56.70 -0.96
CA SER A 200 -28.49 57.90 -0.19
C SER A 200 -29.52 58.33 0.87
N ASN A 201 -30.61 57.57 1.05
CA ASN A 201 -31.73 57.93 1.93
C ASN A 201 -32.05 56.93 3.08
N ASN A 202 -31.33 55.83 3.27
CA ASN A 202 -31.69 54.84 4.31
C ASN A 202 -30.58 54.59 5.34
N LYS A 203 -30.71 55.21 6.52
CA LYS A 203 -29.88 54.97 7.71
C LYS A 203 -30.16 53.63 8.43
N SER A 204 -31.03 52.80 7.88
CA SER A 204 -31.33 51.46 8.41
C SER A 204 -31.37 50.45 7.27
N ARG A 205 -30.20 50.01 6.81
CA ARG A 205 -30.11 48.81 5.96
C ARG A 205 -30.21 47.56 6.85
N PRO A 206 -31.04 46.58 6.53
CA PRO A 206 -31.06 45.31 7.26
C PRO A 206 -29.70 44.61 7.11
N LYS A 207 -29.16 44.06 8.21
CA LYS A 207 -27.97 43.20 8.14
C LYS A 207 -28.40 41.89 7.47
N MET A 208 -27.73 41.50 6.40
CA MET A 208 -28.09 40.31 5.61
C MET A 208 -28.00 39.00 6.41
N SER A 209 -27.30 38.99 7.56
CA SER A 209 -27.35 37.88 8.51
C SER A 209 -28.77 37.62 9.08
N GLU A 210 -29.73 38.52 8.87
CA GLU A 210 -31.13 38.38 9.31
C GLU A 210 -32.13 38.10 8.17
N ILE A 211 -31.74 38.24 6.89
CA ILE A 211 -32.61 37.89 5.75
C ILE A 211 -32.30 36.46 5.33
N SER A 212 -32.74 35.49 6.13
CA SER A 212 -32.95 34.14 5.61
C SER A 212 -34.11 34.23 4.62
N LEU A 213 -33.82 34.16 3.31
CA LEU A 213 -34.81 34.06 2.25
C LEU A 213 -35.53 32.72 2.36
N SER A 214 -36.35 32.59 3.40
CA SER A 214 -37.26 31.48 3.57
C SER A 214 -38.35 31.54 2.49
N PRO A 215 -39.00 30.42 2.15
CA PRO A 215 -40.07 30.35 1.15
C PRO A 215 -41.30 31.26 1.37
N GLY A 216 -41.27 32.17 2.36
CA GLY A 216 -42.32 33.15 2.66
C GLY A 216 -41.84 34.59 2.92
N PHE A 217 -40.60 34.95 2.57
CA PHE A 217 -40.12 36.33 2.73
C PHE A 217 -40.88 37.32 1.82
N ILE A 218 -41.53 38.32 2.41
CA ILE A 218 -42.24 39.39 1.70
C ILE A 218 -41.42 40.68 1.82
N PRO A 219 -40.84 41.20 0.72
CA PRO A 219 -40.06 42.43 0.74
C PRO A 219 -40.95 43.62 1.11
N ARG A 220 -40.47 44.49 2.01
CA ARG A 220 -41.17 45.66 2.55
C ARG A 220 -40.65 46.98 1.95
N THR A 221 -39.47 46.97 1.34
CA THR A 221 -38.86 48.16 0.70
C THR A 221 -38.53 47.89 -0.78
N LYS A 222 -38.41 48.94 -1.60
CA LYS A 222 -37.99 48.82 -3.01
C LYS A 222 -36.62 48.13 -3.11
N SER A 223 -35.69 48.52 -2.24
CA SER A 223 -34.34 47.94 -2.13
C SER A 223 -34.38 46.43 -1.83
N GLU A 224 -35.25 45.99 -0.91
CA GLU A 224 -35.47 44.56 -0.61
C GLU A 224 -36.06 43.80 -1.81
N THR A 225 -37.02 44.39 -2.54
CA THR A 225 -37.60 43.76 -3.74
C THR A 225 -36.55 43.56 -4.83
N THR A 226 -35.71 44.57 -5.08
CA THR A 226 -34.59 44.50 -6.03
C THR A 226 -33.57 43.43 -5.60
N CYS A 227 -33.23 43.37 -4.31
CA CYS A 227 -32.33 42.37 -3.76
C CYS A 227 -32.86 40.93 -3.96
N VAL A 228 -34.12 40.67 -3.63
CA VAL A 228 -34.77 39.35 -3.84
C VAL A 228 -34.79 38.97 -5.33
N HIS A 229 -35.01 39.94 -6.21
CA HIS A 229 -35.02 39.71 -7.65
C HIS A 229 -33.64 39.26 -8.14
N ILE A 230 -32.59 40.00 -7.79
CA ILE A 230 -31.20 39.65 -8.15
C ILE A 230 -30.82 38.27 -7.57
N PHE A 231 -31.15 38.00 -6.31
CA PHE A 231 -30.88 36.72 -5.67
C PHE A 231 -31.50 35.55 -6.46
N ARG A 232 -32.76 35.68 -6.90
CA ARG A 232 -33.42 34.68 -7.74
C ARG A 232 -32.73 34.50 -9.09
N GLN A 233 -32.34 35.59 -9.75
CA GLN A 233 -31.60 35.50 -11.01
C GLN A 233 -30.27 34.73 -10.83
N LEU A 234 -29.57 34.94 -9.71
CA LEU A 234 -28.34 34.21 -9.39
C LEU A 234 -28.58 32.74 -9.01
N CYS A 235 -29.73 32.42 -8.39
CA CYS A 235 -30.16 31.04 -8.18
C CYS A 235 -30.46 30.32 -9.49
N ASP A 236 -31.18 30.96 -10.42
CA ASP A 236 -31.50 30.41 -11.74
C ASP A 236 -30.23 30.14 -12.57
N LEU A 237 -29.18 30.92 -12.32
CA LEU A 237 -27.85 30.73 -12.91
C LEU A 237 -27.00 29.67 -12.19
N GLY A 238 -27.46 29.11 -11.07
CA GLY A 238 -26.76 28.08 -10.30
C GLY A 238 -25.57 28.59 -9.48
N PHE A 239 -25.51 29.89 -9.18
CA PHE A 239 -24.50 30.45 -8.27
C PHE A 239 -24.94 30.36 -6.81
N LEU A 240 -26.21 30.61 -6.51
CA LEU A 240 -26.76 30.63 -5.15
C LEU A 240 -27.83 29.54 -4.97
N SER A 241 -28.02 29.03 -3.76
CA SER A 241 -29.08 28.05 -3.42
C SER A 241 -30.21 28.67 -2.61
N MET A 242 -31.47 28.28 -2.90
CA MET A 242 -32.66 28.67 -2.13
C MET A 242 -32.88 27.81 -0.87
N MET A 243 -32.11 26.72 -0.70
CA MET A 243 -32.24 25.77 0.41
C MET A 243 -30.92 25.67 1.17
N SER A 244 -30.91 26.06 2.44
CA SER A 244 -29.87 25.62 3.38
C SER A 244 -30.09 24.13 3.66
N THR A 245 -29.28 23.27 3.07
CA THR A 245 -29.35 21.81 3.26
C THR A 245 -28.78 21.41 4.62
N GLU A 246 -29.62 21.46 5.66
CA GLU A 246 -29.53 20.48 6.75
C GLU A 246 -30.20 19.18 6.25
N THR A 247 -29.49 18.38 5.45
CA THR A 247 -29.65 16.92 5.32
C THR A 247 -28.86 16.44 4.09
N THR A 248 -27.60 16.10 4.27
CA THR A 248 -26.92 15.15 3.39
C THR A 248 -26.30 14.06 4.25
N ASP A 249 -26.47 12.82 3.77
CA ASP A 249 -25.97 11.59 4.36
C ASP A 249 -24.44 11.66 4.53
N PRO A 250 -23.87 11.46 5.73
CA PRO A 250 -22.44 11.61 5.98
C PRO A 250 -21.53 10.61 5.24
N SER A 251 -22.09 9.65 4.48
CA SER A 251 -21.32 8.68 3.70
C SER A 251 -20.86 9.15 2.32
N GLU A 252 -21.36 10.28 1.81
CA GLU A 252 -20.94 10.87 0.52
C GLU A 252 -20.24 12.23 0.74
N ILE A 253 -19.11 12.22 1.43
CA ILE A 253 -18.27 13.43 1.56
C ILE A 253 -17.44 13.61 0.28
N SER A 254 -18.09 14.05 -0.80
CA SER A 254 -17.45 15.10 -1.60
C SER A 254 -17.50 16.36 -0.72
N SER A 255 -16.35 17.01 -0.47
CA SER A 255 -16.26 18.22 0.36
C SER A 255 -17.45 19.15 0.10
N PRO A 256 -18.10 19.75 1.13
CA PRO A 256 -19.14 20.74 0.89
C PRO A 256 -18.55 21.79 -0.05
N LEU A 257 -19.10 21.87 -1.27
CA LEU A 257 -18.68 22.84 -2.26
C LEU A 257 -18.84 24.21 -1.58
N PHE A 258 -17.73 24.90 -1.29
CA PHE A 258 -17.81 26.29 -0.84
C PHE A 258 -18.52 27.06 -1.97
N GLU A 259 -19.73 27.53 -1.67
CA GLU A 259 -20.65 28.14 -2.65
C GLU A 259 -20.39 29.64 -2.79
N SER A 260 -20.87 30.22 -3.88
CA SER A 260 -20.93 31.68 -4.04
C SER A 260 -21.81 32.30 -2.95
N ASP A 261 -21.56 33.57 -2.65
CA ASP A 261 -22.35 34.33 -1.66
C ASP A 261 -22.72 35.70 -2.23
N MET A 262 -23.69 36.37 -1.63
CA MET A 262 -24.10 37.72 -2.01
C MET A 262 -24.03 38.62 -0.78
N ILE A 263 -23.62 39.87 -0.94
CA ILE A 263 -23.65 40.89 0.12
C ILE A 263 -24.26 42.19 -0.40
N ASP A 264 -24.96 42.88 0.49
CA ASP A 264 -25.57 44.17 0.19
C ASP A 264 -24.72 45.34 0.73
N GLY A 265 -24.17 46.15 -0.19
CA GLY A 265 -23.33 47.30 0.09
C GLY A 265 -21.82 46.98 0.11
N CYS A 266 -21.04 47.80 -0.57
CA CYS A 266 -19.58 47.71 -0.63
C CYS A 266 -18.90 47.91 0.74
N GLN A 267 -19.57 48.59 1.68
CA GLN A 267 -19.05 48.87 3.02
C GLN A 267 -19.04 47.66 3.98
N ASN A 268 -19.57 46.49 3.57
CA ASN A 268 -19.68 45.33 4.44
C ASN A 268 -18.40 44.47 4.47
N PHE A 269 -17.27 45.13 4.76
CA PHE A 269 -15.94 44.55 4.85
C PHE A 269 -15.84 43.27 5.71
N PRO A 270 -16.50 43.15 6.88
CA PRO A 270 -16.42 41.93 7.67
C PRO A 270 -16.92 40.69 6.93
N LEU A 271 -17.95 40.81 6.08
CA LEU A 271 -18.46 39.69 5.27
C LEU A 271 -17.53 39.38 4.09
N LEU A 272 -16.98 40.41 3.44
CA LEU A 272 -15.94 40.24 2.41
C LEU A 272 -14.72 39.49 2.96
N LEU A 273 -14.21 39.90 4.13
CA LEU A 273 -13.09 39.22 4.81
C LEU A 273 -13.45 37.78 5.16
N THR A 274 -14.69 37.52 5.58
CA THR A 274 -15.17 36.17 5.87
C THR A 274 -15.18 35.30 4.62
N TYR A 275 -15.66 35.84 3.48
CA TYR A 275 -15.62 35.16 2.19
C TYR A 275 -14.19 34.86 1.73
N ILE A 276 -13.30 35.86 1.77
CA ILE A 276 -11.89 35.70 1.40
C ILE A 276 -11.23 34.62 2.26
N ARG A 277 -11.40 34.66 3.58
CA ARG A 277 -10.85 33.64 4.49
C ARG A 277 -11.34 32.24 4.13
N LYS A 278 -12.66 32.06 3.94
CA LYS A 278 -13.22 30.76 3.54
C LYS A 278 -12.68 30.26 2.20
N HIS A 279 -12.48 31.16 1.24
CA HIS A 279 -11.88 30.81 -0.06
C HIS A 279 -10.43 30.35 0.09
N LEU A 280 -9.63 31.08 0.86
CA LEU A 280 -8.24 30.70 1.16
C LEU A 280 -8.17 29.38 1.92
N ASP A 281 -9.00 29.19 2.95
CA ASP A 281 -9.12 27.95 3.71
C ASP A 281 -9.45 26.78 2.79
N ARG A 282 -10.38 26.95 1.84
CA ARG A 282 -10.70 25.94 0.83
C ARG A 282 -9.49 25.56 -0.03
N LEU A 283 -8.75 26.55 -0.53
CA LEU A 283 -7.55 26.31 -1.34
C LEU A 283 -6.50 25.53 -0.54
N CYS A 284 -6.25 25.93 0.71
CA CYS A 284 -5.31 25.25 1.59
C CYS A 284 -5.78 23.83 1.96
N ILE A 285 -7.07 23.61 2.25
CA ILE A 285 -7.65 22.29 2.50
C ILE A 285 -7.49 21.38 1.28
N ARG A 286 -7.71 21.90 0.06
CA ARG A 286 -7.53 21.15 -1.18
C ARG A 286 -6.06 20.76 -1.38
N ALA A 287 -5.14 21.70 -1.19
CA ALA A 287 -3.70 21.45 -1.28
C ALA A 287 -3.24 20.41 -0.24
N ALA A 288 -3.62 20.58 1.03
CA ALA A 288 -3.32 19.65 2.10
C ALA A 288 -3.92 18.26 1.82
N GLY A 289 -5.13 18.19 1.23
CA GLY A 289 -5.78 16.94 0.82
C GLY A 289 -5.07 16.22 -0.34
N ILE A 290 -4.45 16.95 -1.27
CA ILE A 290 -3.60 16.36 -2.32
C ILE A 290 -2.33 15.76 -1.70
N LEU A 291 -1.64 16.53 -0.84
CA LEU A 291 -0.44 16.05 -0.13
C LEU A 291 -0.74 14.82 0.71
N GLN A 292 -1.81 14.88 1.51
CA GLN A 292 -2.27 13.79 2.34
C GLN A 292 -2.47 12.50 1.53
N ARG A 293 -3.26 12.54 0.44
CA ARG A 293 -3.52 11.37 -0.40
C ARG A 293 -2.24 10.80 -1.03
N SER A 294 -1.31 11.66 -1.39
CA SER A 294 -0.01 11.25 -1.96
C SER A 294 0.85 10.51 -0.92
N HIS A 295 0.95 11.04 0.30
CA HIS A 295 1.67 10.39 1.40
C HIS A 295 1.01 9.07 1.80
N GLU A 296 -0.31 9.04 1.88
CA GLU A 296 -1.11 7.84 2.14
C GLU A 296 -0.83 6.73 1.13
N LEU A 297 -0.90 7.04 -0.17
CA LEU A 297 -0.60 6.09 -1.24
C LEU A 297 0.85 5.58 -1.17
N SER A 298 1.78 6.47 -0.83
CA SER A 298 3.19 6.12 -0.70
C SER A 298 3.42 5.12 0.42
N LEU A 299 2.77 5.31 1.57
CA LEU A 299 2.84 4.40 2.71
C LEU A 299 2.25 3.03 2.38
N ASP A 300 1.12 2.98 1.68
CA ASP A 300 0.51 1.72 1.23
C ASP A 300 1.47 0.94 0.32
N LEU A 301 2.13 1.61 -0.63
CA LEU A 301 3.13 0.99 -1.50
C LEU A 301 4.36 0.51 -0.73
N PHE A 302 4.87 1.30 0.24
CA PHE A 302 5.99 0.87 1.07
C PHE A 302 5.65 -0.32 1.95
N ASN A 303 4.47 -0.33 2.58
CA ASN A 303 3.98 -1.44 3.38
C ASN A 303 3.86 -2.69 2.52
N ASN A 304 3.18 -2.62 1.36
CA ASN A 304 3.01 -3.75 0.44
C ASN A 304 4.36 -4.29 -0.07
N SER A 305 5.30 -3.40 -0.41
CA SER A 305 6.65 -3.79 -0.81
C SER A 305 7.40 -4.50 0.32
N ALA A 306 7.26 -4.03 1.57
CA ALA A 306 7.84 -4.70 2.74
C ALA A 306 7.20 -6.08 3.00
N PHE A 307 5.90 -6.24 2.77
CA PHE A 307 5.20 -7.54 2.81
C PHE A 307 5.75 -8.50 1.75
N ASP A 308 5.88 -8.05 0.50
CA ASP A 308 6.41 -8.88 -0.59
C ASP A 308 7.84 -9.34 -0.32
N MET A 309 8.69 -8.43 0.15
CA MET A 309 10.06 -8.74 0.57
C MET A 309 10.07 -9.75 1.73
N ALA A 310 9.19 -9.61 2.72
CA ALA A 310 9.13 -10.51 3.89
C ALA A 310 8.74 -11.92 3.46
N ARG A 311 7.74 -12.00 2.57
CA ARG A 311 7.27 -13.24 1.98
C ARG A 311 8.38 -13.93 1.19
N ASP A 312 9.13 -13.20 0.38
CA ASP A 312 10.24 -13.75 -0.40
C ASP A 312 11.37 -14.29 0.50
N ILE A 313 11.78 -13.51 1.51
CA ILE A 313 12.78 -13.91 2.52
C ILE A 313 12.35 -15.20 3.24
N LEU A 314 11.07 -15.36 3.54
CA LEU A 314 10.56 -16.54 4.26
C LEU A 314 10.33 -17.76 3.35
N ILE A 315 9.78 -17.56 2.15
CA ILE A 315 9.32 -18.65 1.28
C ILE A 315 10.46 -19.26 0.48
N THR A 316 11.39 -18.45 -0.03
CA THR A 316 12.45 -18.92 -0.93
C THR A 316 13.33 -20.01 -0.29
N PRO A 317 13.82 -19.85 0.96
CA PRO A 317 14.57 -20.93 1.63
C PRO A 317 13.74 -22.20 1.84
N LYS A 318 12.44 -22.07 2.17
CA LYS A 318 11.53 -23.21 2.34
C LYS A 318 11.33 -23.98 1.03
N ARG A 319 11.22 -23.27 -0.10
CA ARG A 319 11.12 -23.89 -1.44
C ARG A 319 12.40 -24.64 -1.82
N ILE A 320 13.57 -24.09 -1.51
CA ILE A 320 14.87 -24.76 -1.73
C ILE A 320 14.96 -26.03 -0.87
N SER A 321 14.61 -25.94 0.42
CA SER A 321 14.58 -27.10 1.32
C SER A 321 13.61 -28.17 0.84
N TYR A 322 12.42 -27.77 0.38
CA TYR A 322 11.43 -28.68 -0.18
C TYR A 322 11.94 -29.37 -1.46
N ALA A 323 12.59 -28.63 -2.36
CA ALA A 323 13.18 -29.19 -3.57
C ALA A 323 14.26 -30.23 -3.25
N ARG A 324 15.15 -29.92 -2.29
CA ARG A 324 16.17 -30.83 -1.78
C ARG A 324 15.56 -32.11 -1.20
N GLU A 325 14.55 -31.97 -0.34
CA GLU A 325 13.89 -33.11 0.29
C GLU A 325 13.16 -34.00 -0.74
N LYS A 326 12.45 -33.40 -1.70
CA LYS A 326 11.74 -34.15 -2.74
C LYS A 326 12.68 -34.85 -3.72
N GLU A 327 13.80 -34.22 -4.09
CA GLU A 327 14.80 -34.88 -4.93
C GLU A 327 15.49 -36.02 -4.17
N LYS A 328 15.86 -35.82 -2.89
CA LYS A 328 16.44 -36.88 -2.06
C LYS A 328 15.53 -38.11 -1.95
N ASN A 329 14.23 -37.89 -1.72
CA ASN A 329 13.25 -38.97 -1.68
C ASN A 329 13.14 -39.72 -3.02
N LEU A 330 13.24 -38.99 -4.15
CA LEU A 330 13.27 -39.58 -5.48
C LEU A 330 14.55 -40.43 -5.68
N TYR A 331 15.71 -39.89 -5.31
CA TYR A 331 16.99 -40.59 -5.37
C TYR A 331 16.96 -41.89 -4.55
N GLU A 332 16.53 -41.83 -3.29
CA GLU A 332 16.43 -43.00 -2.41
C GLU A 332 15.45 -44.05 -2.96
N SER A 333 14.31 -43.61 -3.51
CA SER A 333 13.33 -44.50 -4.13
C SER A 333 13.88 -45.19 -5.39
N LEU A 334 14.63 -44.48 -6.23
CA LEU A 334 15.25 -45.03 -7.43
C LEU A 334 16.34 -46.03 -7.09
N ILE A 335 17.19 -45.74 -6.10
CA ILE A 335 18.22 -46.66 -5.63
C ILE A 335 17.58 -47.91 -4.99
N ALA A 336 16.54 -47.74 -4.17
CA ALA A 336 15.81 -48.85 -3.56
C ALA A 336 15.13 -49.74 -4.60
N LEU A 337 14.51 -49.13 -5.63
CA LEU A 337 13.90 -49.86 -6.75
C LEU A 337 14.95 -50.65 -7.54
N THR A 338 16.06 -50.03 -7.92
CA THR A 338 17.16 -50.70 -8.64
C THR A 338 17.72 -51.89 -7.86
N ASN A 339 17.87 -51.74 -6.55
CA ASN A 339 18.38 -52.80 -5.68
C ASN A 339 17.35 -53.92 -5.44
N SER A 340 16.09 -53.58 -5.17
CA SER A 340 15.01 -54.55 -4.93
C SER A 340 14.65 -55.35 -6.18
N LYS A 341 14.66 -54.68 -7.34
CA LYS A 341 14.39 -55.29 -8.65
C LYS A 341 15.63 -55.88 -9.31
N GLN A 342 16.79 -55.91 -8.64
CA GLN A 342 18.03 -56.46 -9.19
C GLN A 342 17.82 -57.87 -9.79
N SER A 343 17.12 -58.76 -9.08
CA SER A 343 16.83 -60.12 -9.56
C SER A 343 15.81 -60.16 -10.72
N GLU A 344 14.93 -59.17 -10.82
CA GLU A 344 13.90 -59.06 -11.86
C GLU A 344 14.46 -58.41 -13.14
N ILE A 345 15.26 -57.35 -13.00
CA ILE A 345 16.05 -56.74 -14.08
C ILE A 345 16.99 -57.80 -14.69
N GLN A 346 17.65 -58.60 -13.84
CA GLN A 346 18.44 -59.75 -14.29
C GLN A 346 17.59 -60.76 -15.09
N ARG A 347 16.37 -61.06 -14.62
CA ARG A 347 15.44 -61.96 -15.33
C ARG A 347 14.99 -61.37 -16.68
N VAL A 348 14.69 -60.08 -16.74
CA VAL A 348 14.28 -59.37 -17.98
C VAL A 348 15.43 -59.36 -18.99
N ILE A 349 16.66 -59.14 -18.55
CA ILE A 349 17.86 -59.20 -19.41
C ILE A 349 18.05 -60.61 -19.96
N LEU A 350 17.96 -61.64 -19.12
CA LEU A 350 18.10 -63.04 -19.53
C LEU A 350 16.98 -63.47 -20.47
N GLN A 351 15.74 -63.09 -20.17
CA GLN A 351 14.58 -63.39 -21.02
C GLN A 351 14.70 -62.67 -22.37
N ALA A 352 15.11 -61.39 -22.40
CA ALA A 352 15.32 -60.68 -23.65
C ALA A 352 16.46 -61.28 -24.49
N ALA A 353 17.56 -61.69 -23.85
CA ALA A 353 18.65 -62.37 -24.54
C ALA A 353 18.23 -63.73 -25.12
N ASP A 354 17.34 -64.45 -24.44
CA ASP A 354 16.80 -65.73 -24.89
C ASP A 354 15.74 -65.54 -26.00
N ASP A 355 14.79 -64.61 -25.83
CA ASP A 355 13.76 -64.25 -26.81
C ASP A 355 14.39 -63.81 -28.15
N MET A 356 15.49 -63.06 -28.09
CA MET A 356 16.19 -62.54 -29.25
C MET A 356 17.23 -63.51 -29.82
N ARG A 357 17.51 -64.63 -29.14
CA ARG A 357 18.64 -65.52 -29.42
C ARG A 357 18.65 -65.98 -30.87
N GLU A 358 17.55 -66.57 -31.32
CA GLU A 358 17.40 -67.12 -32.67
C GLU A 358 17.48 -66.00 -33.74
N HIS A 359 16.75 -64.91 -33.52
CA HIS A 359 16.69 -63.77 -34.43
C HIS A 359 18.06 -63.06 -34.59
N LEU A 360 18.78 -62.83 -33.49
CA LEU A 360 20.10 -62.19 -33.52
C LEU A 360 21.16 -63.09 -34.16
N THR A 361 21.07 -64.41 -33.97
CA THR A 361 21.99 -65.34 -34.64
C THR A 361 21.79 -65.36 -36.14
N ASP A 362 20.54 -65.33 -36.61
CA ASP A 362 20.23 -65.30 -38.04
C ASP A 362 20.64 -63.98 -38.70
N GLN A 363 20.41 -62.85 -38.03
CA GLN A 363 20.88 -61.56 -38.52
C GLN A 363 22.41 -61.44 -38.49
N ALA A 364 23.08 -62.02 -37.48
CA ALA A 364 24.53 -62.09 -37.43
C ALA A 364 25.11 -62.93 -38.57
N ALA A 365 24.42 -64.00 -38.97
CA ALA A 365 24.81 -64.82 -40.12
C ALA A 365 24.85 -64.01 -41.43
N GLN A 366 23.94 -63.04 -41.58
CA GLN A 366 23.72 -62.22 -42.78
C GLN A 366 24.45 -60.87 -42.76
N LEU A 367 25.08 -60.50 -41.64
CA LEU A 367 25.81 -59.24 -41.48
C LEU A 367 26.94 -59.10 -42.50
N ASP A 368 26.88 -58.10 -43.36
CA ASP A 368 27.98 -57.77 -44.27
C ASP A 368 29.05 -56.94 -43.53
N ILE A 369 30.28 -57.45 -43.46
CA ILE A 369 31.35 -56.83 -42.67
C ILE A 369 32.34 -56.19 -43.64
N ALA A 370 32.21 -54.89 -43.85
CA ALA A 370 33.01 -54.16 -44.81
C ALA A 370 34.49 -53.98 -44.38
N GLY A 371 35.40 -54.05 -45.36
CA GLY A 371 36.82 -53.72 -45.16
C GLY A 371 37.63 -54.80 -44.46
N ILE A 372 37.40 -56.06 -44.81
CA ILE A 372 38.21 -57.24 -44.45
C ILE A 372 38.64 -57.94 -45.75
N GLU A 373 39.94 -58.22 -45.87
CA GLU A 373 40.49 -58.95 -47.02
C GLU A 373 40.37 -60.46 -46.77
N LEU A 374 39.35 -61.07 -47.36
CA LEU A 374 39.14 -62.52 -47.34
C LEU A 374 39.88 -63.17 -48.51
N SER A 375 40.39 -64.38 -48.31
CA SER A 375 40.81 -65.26 -49.41
C SER A 375 39.58 -65.89 -50.09
N ASP A 376 39.74 -66.45 -51.30
CA ASP A 376 38.63 -67.03 -52.09
C ASP A 376 37.84 -68.14 -51.35
N ASP A 377 38.44 -68.74 -50.33
CA ASP A 377 37.83 -69.76 -49.47
C ASP A 377 37.28 -69.21 -48.13
N LEU A 378 37.05 -67.90 -48.06
CA LEU A 378 36.51 -67.15 -46.91
C LEU A 378 37.43 -67.16 -45.67
N THR A 379 38.73 -67.46 -45.84
CA THR A 379 39.71 -67.46 -44.75
C THR A 379 40.32 -66.08 -44.49
N VAL A 380 40.56 -65.78 -43.21
CA VAL A 380 41.16 -64.51 -42.79
C VAL A 380 42.69 -64.51 -43.00
N ARG A 381 43.23 -63.47 -43.63
CA ARG A 381 44.68 -63.33 -43.88
C ARG A 381 45.48 -62.83 -42.68
N HIS A 382 44.89 -61.99 -41.81
CA HIS A 382 45.56 -61.46 -40.62
C HIS A 382 44.69 -61.56 -39.35
N SER A 383 45.34 -61.83 -38.21
CA SER A 383 44.68 -61.90 -36.90
C SER A 383 43.94 -60.60 -36.51
N ARG A 384 44.36 -59.44 -37.06
CA ARG A 384 43.69 -58.14 -36.84
C ARG A 384 42.28 -58.10 -37.45
N ASP A 385 42.07 -58.78 -38.58
CA ASP A 385 40.81 -58.75 -39.31
C ASP A 385 39.77 -59.67 -38.63
N LEU A 386 40.23 -60.76 -38.02
CA LEU A 386 39.41 -61.62 -37.15
C LEU A 386 38.92 -60.84 -35.91
N LYS A 387 39.81 -60.06 -35.28
CA LYS A 387 39.45 -59.19 -34.14
C LYS A 387 38.43 -58.13 -34.56
N LYS A 388 38.60 -57.53 -35.75
CA LYS A 388 37.66 -56.55 -36.31
C LYS A 388 36.29 -57.17 -36.56
N CYS A 389 36.21 -58.36 -37.17
CA CYS A 389 34.93 -59.07 -37.39
C CYS A 389 34.19 -59.36 -36.08
N THR A 390 34.93 -59.91 -35.10
CA THR A 390 34.35 -60.24 -33.79
C THR A 390 33.83 -58.99 -33.10
N SER A 391 34.55 -57.86 -33.22
CA SER A 391 34.14 -56.58 -32.63
C SER A 391 32.88 -56.01 -33.29
N VAL A 392 32.75 -56.11 -34.62
CA VAL A 392 31.55 -55.62 -35.35
C VAL A 392 30.31 -56.46 -35.02
N ILE A 393 30.44 -57.79 -34.98
CA ILE A 393 29.33 -58.68 -34.58
C ILE A 393 28.94 -58.42 -33.12
N GLN A 394 29.93 -58.20 -32.25
CA GLN A 394 29.69 -57.84 -30.86
C GLN A 394 28.95 -56.51 -30.71
N GLU A 395 29.37 -55.48 -31.44
CA GLU A 395 28.72 -54.18 -31.44
C GLU A 395 27.27 -54.28 -31.93
N PHE A 396 27.03 -55.02 -33.02
CA PHE A 396 25.68 -55.27 -33.53
C PHE A 396 24.76 -55.97 -32.52
N VAL A 397 25.21 -57.09 -31.94
CA VAL A 397 24.42 -57.86 -30.96
C VAL A 397 24.12 -57.01 -29.74
N LEU A 398 25.11 -56.27 -29.23
CA LEU A 398 24.94 -55.41 -28.06
C LEU A 398 23.99 -54.24 -28.32
N ILE A 399 24.04 -53.60 -29.50
CA ILE A 399 23.12 -52.49 -29.85
C ILE A 399 21.67 -52.97 -29.84
N GLN A 400 21.38 -54.08 -30.52
CA GLN A 400 20.02 -54.61 -30.63
C GLN A 400 19.48 -55.10 -29.28
N LEU A 401 20.33 -55.77 -28.50
CA LEU A 401 19.97 -56.25 -27.17
C LEU A 401 19.72 -55.09 -26.19
N ASN A 402 20.55 -54.05 -26.22
CA ASN A 402 20.37 -52.83 -25.42
C ASN A 402 19.05 -52.12 -25.74
N GLN A 403 18.69 -52.01 -27.01
CA GLN A 403 17.43 -51.39 -27.43
C GLN A 403 16.21 -52.14 -26.87
N THR A 404 16.23 -53.47 -26.93
CA THR A 404 15.11 -54.30 -26.45
C THR A 404 15.01 -54.31 -24.93
N ILE A 405 16.14 -54.36 -24.23
CA ILE A 405 16.20 -54.30 -22.76
C ILE A 405 15.74 -52.93 -22.26
N ALA A 406 16.18 -51.84 -22.90
CA ALA A 406 15.74 -50.49 -22.56
C ALA A 406 14.22 -50.36 -22.67
N ASN A 407 13.61 -50.83 -23.76
CA ASN A 407 12.16 -50.81 -23.95
C ASN A 407 11.40 -51.60 -22.86
N LYS A 408 11.88 -52.78 -22.44
CA LYS A 408 11.24 -53.57 -21.37
C LYS A 408 11.42 -52.98 -19.97
N LEU A 409 12.44 -52.17 -19.72
CA LEU A 409 12.69 -51.53 -18.41
C LEU A 409 11.95 -50.20 -18.24
N ILE A 410 11.66 -49.49 -19.33
CA ILE A 410 10.98 -48.19 -19.35
C ILE A 410 9.58 -48.25 -18.70
N ASP A 411 8.81 -49.31 -18.94
CA ASP A 411 7.43 -49.47 -18.42
C ASP A 411 7.36 -49.54 -16.88
N SER A 412 8.43 -49.98 -16.22
CA SER A 412 8.50 -50.06 -14.75
C SER A 412 8.83 -48.72 -14.07
N ILE A 413 9.42 -47.77 -14.83
CA ILE A 413 9.88 -46.46 -14.33
C ILE A 413 8.82 -45.37 -14.56
N GLU A 414 7.89 -45.55 -15.52
CA GLU A 414 6.78 -44.61 -15.76
C GLU A 414 5.88 -44.36 -14.54
N VAL A 415 5.72 -45.34 -13.65
CA VAL A 415 4.91 -45.20 -12.42
C VAL A 415 5.50 -44.19 -11.43
N LEU A 416 6.83 -44.00 -11.41
CA LEU A 416 7.50 -42.99 -10.57
C LEU A 416 7.45 -41.58 -11.17
N ARG A 417 7.26 -41.47 -12.49
CA ARG A 417 7.31 -40.22 -13.24
C ARG A 417 6.15 -39.27 -12.90
N GLU A 418 4.95 -39.81 -12.72
CA GLU A 418 3.75 -39.00 -12.49
C GLU A 418 3.64 -38.44 -11.07
N SER A 419 4.21 -39.11 -10.06
CA SER A 419 4.03 -38.72 -8.65
C SER A 419 5.01 -37.64 -8.15
N TYR A 420 6.24 -37.55 -8.68
CA TYR A 420 7.30 -36.71 -8.09
C TYR A 420 7.75 -35.55 -8.99
N ILE A 421 7.67 -35.70 -10.31
CA ILE A 421 8.35 -34.80 -11.25
C ILE A 421 7.54 -33.54 -11.53
N GLY A 422 6.21 -33.64 -11.61
CA GLY A 422 5.37 -32.48 -11.94
C GLY A 422 5.50 -31.34 -10.94
N THR A 423 5.44 -31.66 -9.64
CA THR A 423 5.52 -30.66 -8.56
C THR A 423 6.94 -30.15 -8.35
N LEU A 424 7.94 -31.04 -8.39
CA LEU A 424 9.35 -30.66 -8.24
C LEU A 424 9.83 -29.79 -9.41
N THR A 425 9.47 -30.16 -10.65
CA THR A 425 9.79 -29.37 -11.85
C THR A 425 9.14 -27.99 -11.81
N ARG A 426 7.87 -27.89 -11.40
CA ARG A 426 7.21 -26.59 -11.21
C ARG A 426 7.87 -25.75 -10.12
N CYS A 427 8.27 -26.37 -9.01
CA CYS A 427 8.97 -25.68 -7.93
C CYS A 427 10.32 -25.13 -8.39
N LEU A 428 11.13 -25.96 -9.06
CA LEU A 428 12.45 -25.56 -9.58
C LEU A 428 12.31 -24.48 -10.66
N ARG A 429 11.37 -24.64 -11.59
CA ARG A 429 11.06 -23.59 -12.57
C ARG A 429 10.64 -22.30 -11.89
N SER A 430 9.83 -22.33 -10.84
CA SER A 430 9.48 -21.10 -10.12
C SER A 430 10.67 -20.43 -9.43
N LEU A 431 11.67 -21.19 -8.99
CA LEU A 431 12.91 -20.66 -8.41
C LEU A 431 13.86 -20.11 -9.49
N GLU A 432 13.83 -20.69 -10.70
CA GLU A 432 14.68 -20.32 -11.83
C GLU A 432 14.08 -19.19 -12.70
N MET A 433 12.76 -19.09 -12.81
CA MET A 433 12.04 -18.08 -13.62
C MET A 433 12.04 -16.67 -13.03
N THR A 434 12.66 -16.45 -11.87
CA THR A 434 12.70 -15.13 -11.23
C THR A 434 13.80 -14.22 -11.81
N GLU A 435 14.59 -14.71 -12.77
CA GLU A 435 15.70 -13.98 -13.40
C GLU A 435 15.70 -14.16 -14.93
N GLU A 436 16.02 -13.10 -15.67
CA GLU A 436 16.05 -13.03 -17.15
C GLU A 436 17.28 -13.73 -17.79
N ASP A 437 18.16 -14.36 -17.00
CA ASP A 437 19.37 -15.00 -17.52
C ASP A 437 19.17 -16.51 -17.74
N LEU A 438 18.85 -16.85 -19.00
CA LEU A 438 18.86 -18.21 -19.55
C LEU A 438 20.29 -18.80 -19.55
N ASN A 439 20.78 -19.24 -18.39
CA ASN A 439 21.97 -20.11 -18.36
C ASN A 439 21.61 -21.53 -18.81
N GLU A 440 22.48 -22.14 -19.62
CA GLU A 440 22.27 -23.46 -20.21
C GLU A 440 22.20 -24.61 -19.17
N GLN A 441 22.71 -24.39 -17.95
CA GLN A 441 22.78 -25.36 -16.86
C GLN A 441 21.85 -24.96 -15.69
N SER A 442 20.67 -25.60 -15.60
CA SER A 442 19.66 -25.35 -14.55
C SER A 442 19.43 -26.60 -13.70
N ALA A 443 19.00 -26.43 -12.44
CA ALA A 443 18.67 -27.55 -11.56
C ALA A 443 17.47 -28.35 -12.11
N SER A 444 16.54 -27.69 -12.80
CA SER A 444 15.45 -28.34 -13.54
C SER A 444 15.96 -29.20 -14.70
N LYS A 445 16.99 -28.77 -15.43
CA LYS A 445 17.65 -29.58 -16.49
C LYS A 445 18.46 -30.72 -15.89
N ALA A 446 19.12 -30.53 -14.76
CA ALA A 446 19.81 -31.62 -14.06
C ALA A 446 18.85 -32.68 -13.54
N LEU A 447 17.68 -32.28 -13.04
CA LEU A 447 16.59 -33.20 -12.71
C LEU A 447 16.11 -33.99 -13.95
N GLN A 448 16.00 -33.33 -15.12
CA GLN A 448 15.74 -34.03 -16.39
C GLN A 448 16.87 -35.01 -16.75
N GLY A 449 18.12 -34.66 -16.44
CA GLY A 449 19.28 -35.54 -16.58
C GLY A 449 19.22 -36.77 -15.67
N ILE A 450 18.72 -36.64 -14.42
CA ILE A 450 18.49 -37.78 -13.51
C ILE A 450 17.53 -38.78 -14.15
N LEU A 451 16.43 -38.25 -14.70
CA LEU A 451 15.40 -39.04 -15.35
C LEU A 451 15.93 -39.72 -16.61
N GLN A 452 16.56 -38.97 -17.51
CA GLN A 452 17.18 -39.52 -18.73
C GLN A 452 18.24 -40.58 -18.40
N SER A 453 19.01 -40.39 -17.32
CA SER A 453 20.01 -41.37 -16.85
C SER A 453 19.38 -42.65 -16.32
N ALA A 454 18.21 -42.57 -15.69
CA ALA A 454 17.42 -43.73 -15.28
C ALA A 454 16.80 -44.47 -16.49
N TYR A 455 16.53 -43.78 -17.61
CA TYR A 455 15.95 -44.34 -18.83
C TYR A 455 16.99 -44.92 -19.82
N GLN A 456 18.24 -44.46 -19.81
CA GLN A 456 19.29 -44.93 -20.74
C GLN A 456 20.11 -46.09 -20.15
N VAL A 457 19.53 -47.29 -20.05
CA VAL A 457 20.26 -48.50 -19.65
C VAL A 457 21.13 -48.99 -20.83
N ASN A 458 22.32 -48.42 -21.00
CA ASN A 458 23.33 -48.98 -21.91
C ASN A 458 24.12 -50.05 -21.16
N ILE A 459 24.00 -51.31 -21.57
CA ILE A 459 24.94 -52.37 -21.15
C ILE A 459 26.24 -52.11 -21.89
N THR A 460 27.11 -51.29 -21.30
CA THR A 460 28.48 -51.17 -21.74
C THR A 460 29.30 -52.29 -21.12
N VAL A 461 29.72 -53.25 -21.94
CA VAL A 461 30.79 -54.21 -21.61
C VAL A 461 32.13 -53.48 -21.76
N SER A 462 32.32 -52.39 -21.01
CA SER A 462 33.58 -51.67 -21.01
C SER A 462 34.62 -52.50 -20.25
N THR A 463 35.42 -53.24 -21.02
CA THR A 463 36.75 -53.72 -20.65
C THR A 463 36.87 -54.48 -19.32
N SER A 464 35.95 -55.38 -19.00
CA SER A 464 36.33 -56.50 -18.14
C SER A 464 37.13 -57.49 -19.00
N SER A 465 38.44 -57.50 -18.78
CA SER A 465 39.42 -58.40 -19.40
C SER A 465 39.06 -59.89 -19.31
N ASN A 466 38.04 -60.25 -18.53
CA ASN A 466 37.52 -61.61 -18.38
C ASN A 466 36.61 -62.06 -19.54
N LEU A 467 35.69 -61.25 -20.07
CA LEU A 467 34.81 -61.71 -21.16
C LEU A 467 35.58 -61.89 -22.48
N PHE A 468 36.49 -60.98 -22.79
CA PHE A 468 37.36 -61.13 -23.97
C PHE A 468 38.35 -62.29 -23.79
N LYS A 469 38.82 -62.58 -22.56
CA LYS A 469 39.61 -63.78 -22.25
C LYS A 469 38.79 -65.06 -22.42
N ILE A 470 37.57 -65.10 -21.90
CA ILE A 470 36.67 -66.26 -21.98
C ILE A 470 36.21 -66.49 -23.42
N LEU A 471 35.93 -65.44 -24.19
CA LEU A 471 35.64 -65.53 -25.62
C LEU A 471 36.85 -66.05 -26.41
N ILE A 472 38.06 -65.58 -26.09
CA ILE A 472 39.31 -66.10 -26.69
C ILE A 472 39.59 -67.54 -26.25
N GLU A 473 39.32 -67.92 -24.99
CA GLU A 473 39.51 -69.28 -24.47
C GLU A 473 38.50 -70.26 -25.04
N LYS A 474 37.21 -69.89 -25.12
CA LYS A 474 36.17 -70.67 -25.79
C LYS A 474 36.35 -70.73 -27.29
N MET A 475 36.85 -69.67 -27.93
CA MET A 475 37.28 -69.75 -29.33
C MET A 475 38.43 -70.74 -29.47
N LYS A 476 39.45 -70.69 -28.59
CA LYS A 476 40.53 -71.68 -28.56
C LYS A 476 40.00 -73.11 -28.31
N GLU A 477 38.92 -73.29 -27.55
CA GLU A 477 38.25 -74.60 -27.37
C GLU A 477 37.47 -75.02 -28.61
N LEU A 478 36.70 -74.13 -29.25
CA LEU A 478 36.03 -74.36 -30.54
C LEU A 478 37.04 -74.75 -31.62
N PHE A 479 38.22 -74.10 -31.63
CA PHE A 479 39.35 -74.44 -32.49
C PHE A 479 40.05 -75.75 -32.11
N ARG A 480 39.86 -76.28 -30.89
CA ARG A 480 40.35 -77.59 -30.47
C ARG A 480 39.37 -78.72 -30.80
N THR A 481 38.06 -78.45 -30.79
CA THR A 481 37.02 -79.40 -31.19
C THR A 481 36.89 -79.58 -32.70
N PHE A 482 37.41 -78.64 -33.50
CA PHE A 482 37.55 -78.79 -34.95
C PHE A 482 38.92 -79.38 -35.31
N HIS A 483 38.95 -80.59 -35.85
CA HIS A 483 40.20 -81.20 -36.33
C HIS A 483 40.69 -80.55 -37.65
N TRP A 484 41.95 -80.10 -37.62
CA TRP A 484 42.90 -79.80 -38.71
C TRP A 484 42.93 -78.42 -39.41
N SER A 485 44.03 -77.70 -39.13
CA SER A 485 44.93 -77.01 -40.08
C SER A 485 44.34 -76.19 -41.24
N SER A 486 43.53 -75.17 -40.94
CA SER A 486 43.22 -74.07 -41.88
C SER A 486 42.96 -72.78 -41.09
N SER A 487 43.31 -71.63 -41.67
CA SER A 487 42.97 -70.30 -41.13
C SER A 487 41.45 -70.18 -40.89
N PRO A 488 40.98 -69.43 -39.87
CA PRO A 488 39.55 -69.32 -39.56
C PRO A 488 38.76 -68.82 -40.77
N ARG A 489 37.65 -69.49 -41.09
CA ARG A 489 36.70 -69.08 -42.15
C ARG A 489 35.61 -68.20 -41.54
N ILE A 490 35.35 -67.05 -42.13
CA ILE A 490 34.24 -66.16 -41.73
C ILE A 490 33.01 -66.55 -42.53
N ASP A 491 32.46 -67.72 -42.23
CA ASP A 491 31.21 -68.21 -42.80
C ASP A 491 30.01 -67.85 -41.90
N PRO A 492 28.76 -68.02 -42.38
CA PRO A 492 27.57 -67.73 -41.58
C PRO A 492 27.54 -68.48 -40.23
N GLN A 493 28.08 -69.71 -40.17
CA GLN A 493 28.18 -70.50 -38.94
C GLN A 493 29.16 -69.88 -37.93
N PHE A 494 30.30 -69.36 -38.39
CA PHE A 494 31.23 -68.62 -37.55
C PHE A 494 30.56 -67.39 -36.95
N LYS A 495 29.85 -66.59 -37.74
CA LYS A 495 29.16 -65.37 -37.24
C LYS A 495 28.05 -65.71 -36.23
N GLN A 496 27.26 -66.76 -36.49
CA GLN A 496 26.27 -67.30 -35.55
C GLN A 496 26.93 -67.75 -34.23
N SER A 497 28.05 -68.48 -34.31
CA SER A 497 28.76 -68.95 -33.11
C SER A 497 29.34 -67.81 -32.28
N VAL A 498 29.80 -66.73 -32.92
CA VAL A 498 30.28 -65.53 -32.23
C VAL A 498 29.13 -64.83 -31.52
N ALA A 499 27.98 -64.66 -32.18
CA ALA A 499 26.78 -64.08 -31.58
C ALA A 499 26.26 -64.91 -30.38
N LEU A 500 26.18 -66.24 -30.52
CA LEU A 500 25.79 -67.15 -29.44
C LEU A 500 26.73 -67.05 -28.23
N ASN A 501 28.05 -67.08 -28.46
CA ASN A 501 29.02 -66.97 -27.38
C ASN A 501 28.93 -65.63 -26.64
N ILE A 502 28.59 -64.55 -27.34
CA ILE A 502 28.36 -63.23 -26.73
C ILE A 502 27.09 -63.27 -25.88
N LEU A 503 26.00 -63.84 -26.40
CA LEU A 503 24.74 -63.99 -25.67
C LEU A 503 24.89 -64.87 -24.41
N ASP A 504 25.64 -65.97 -24.51
CA ASP A 504 25.92 -66.85 -23.37
C ASP A 504 26.88 -66.20 -22.36
N GLY A 505 27.82 -65.37 -22.82
CA GLY A 505 28.73 -64.59 -21.98
C GLY A 505 28.05 -63.47 -21.18
N LEU A 506 26.90 -62.97 -21.63
CA LEU A 506 26.08 -62.01 -20.87
C LEU A 506 25.60 -62.60 -19.55
N SER A 507 25.43 -63.93 -19.48
CA SER A 507 25.05 -64.61 -18.25
C SER A 507 26.11 -64.50 -17.15
N GLU A 508 27.39 -64.27 -17.44
CA GLU A 508 28.45 -64.10 -16.43
C GLU A 508 28.70 -62.63 -16.03
N SER A 509 28.17 -61.67 -16.80
CA SER A 509 28.23 -60.21 -16.56
C SER A 509 27.23 -59.71 -15.48
N LYS A 510 26.91 -60.56 -14.48
CA LYS A 510 25.74 -60.43 -13.58
C LYS A 510 25.74 -59.21 -12.65
N GLN A 511 26.89 -58.55 -12.45
CA GLN A 511 27.06 -57.44 -11.49
C GLN A 511 27.27 -56.06 -12.13
N SER A 512 27.43 -55.95 -13.45
CA SER A 512 27.86 -54.69 -14.08
C SER A 512 26.72 -53.69 -14.31
N VAL A 513 25.51 -54.14 -14.66
CA VAL A 513 24.44 -53.26 -15.15
C VAL A 513 23.76 -52.47 -14.03
N CYS A 514 23.36 -53.13 -12.94
CA CYS A 514 22.78 -52.44 -11.78
C CYS A 514 23.79 -51.50 -11.11
N THR A 515 25.07 -51.87 -11.08
CA THR A 515 26.15 -51.02 -10.58
C THR A 515 26.33 -49.78 -11.48
N GLN A 516 26.39 -49.95 -12.80
CA GLN A 516 26.46 -48.83 -13.75
C GLN A 516 25.22 -47.92 -13.69
N LEU A 517 24.02 -48.47 -13.47
CA LEU A 517 22.79 -47.70 -13.32
C LEU A 517 22.79 -46.91 -12.00
N ASN A 518 23.16 -47.55 -10.89
CA ASN A 518 23.31 -46.89 -9.59
C ASN A 518 24.38 -45.79 -9.64
N ASP A 519 25.50 -46.01 -10.32
CA ASP A 519 26.56 -45.01 -10.50
C ASP A 519 26.05 -43.81 -11.30
N ARG A 520 25.25 -44.00 -12.35
CA ARG A 520 24.64 -42.88 -13.10
C ARG A 520 23.59 -42.12 -12.30
N ILE A 521 22.71 -42.83 -11.58
CA ILE A 521 21.72 -42.19 -10.69
C ILE A 521 22.46 -41.34 -9.64
N ARG A 522 23.53 -41.88 -9.06
CA ARG A 522 24.39 -41.17 -8.10
C ARG A 522 25.08 -39.95 -8.72
N MET A 523 25.73 -40.08 -9.87
CA MET A 523 26.36 -38.95 -10.56
C MET A 523 25.36 -37.84 -10.88
N SER A 524 24.13 -38.21 -11.23
CA SER A 524 23.10 -37.24 -11.56
C SER A 524 22.50 -36.58 -10.32
N HIS A 525 22.39 -37.30 -9.20
CA HIS A 525 22.08 -36.73 -7.88
C HIS A 525 23.17 -35.74 -7.44
N ASP A 526 24.44 -36.12 -7.54
CA ASP A 526 25.58 -35.26 -7.19
C ASP A 526 25.59 -33.97 -8.04
N SER A 527 25.26 -34.08 -9.33
CA SER A 527 25.09 -32.93 -10.24
C SER A 527 23.93 -32.02 -9.84
N PHE A 528 22.79 -32.60 -9.45
CA PHE A 528 21.64 -31.84 -8.96
C PHE A 528 21.96 -31.09 -7.67
N GLU A 529 22.55 -31.76 -6.67
CA GLU A 529 22.98 -31.13 -5.41
C GLU A 529 23.96 -29.98 -5.65
N HIS A 530 24.90 -30.16 -6.58
CA HIS A 530 25.83 -29.09 -6.96
C HIS A 530 25.09 -27.86 -7.52
N LEU A 531 24.16 -28.05 -8.46
CA LEU A 531 23.41 -26.95 -9.08
C LEU A 531 22.40 -26.31 -8.12
N LEU A 532 21.76 -27.10 -7.25
CA LEU A 532 20.87 -26.59 -6.21
C LEU A 532 21.65 -25.73 -5.20
N LYS A 533 22.88 -26.13 -4.86
CA LYS A 533 23.77 -25.33 -4.00
C LYS A 533 24.21 -24.02 -4.66
N GLN A 534 24.47 -24.02 -5.97
CA GLN A 534 24.72 -22.78 -6.70
C GLN A 534 23.49 -21.85 -6.70
N LEU A 535 22.30 -22.42 -6.92
CA LEU A 535 21.02 -21.70 -6.88
C LEU A 535 20.76 -21.11 -5.48
N GLU A 536 21.01 -21.88 -4.43
CA GLU A 536 20.92 -21.44 -3.03
C GLU A 536 21.88 -20.28 -2.72
N ASN A 537 23.15 -20.38 -3.13
CA ASN A 537 24.12 -19.29 -2.93
C ASN A 537 23.70 -17.99 -3.62
N ARG A 538 23.15 -18.09 -4.85
CA ARG A 538 22.63 -16.93 -5.59
C ARG A 538 21.44 -16.30 -4.88
N HIS A 539 20.47 -17.11 -4.47
CA HIS A 539 19.32 -16.62 -3.71
C HIS A 539 19.73 -16.05 -2.36
N ASN A 540 20.70 -16.62 -1.64
CA ASN A 540 21.18 -16.06 -0.38
C ASN A 540 21.71 -14.63 -0.55
N GLY A 541 22.51 -14.36 -1.59
CA GLY A 541 22.99 -13.00 -1.88
C GLY A 541 21.85 -12.04 -2.24
N ARG A 542 20.87 -12.50 -3.03
CA ARG A 542 19.67 -11.71 -3.38
C ARG A 542 18.79 -11.43 -2.15
N LEU A 543 18.58 -12.43 -1.30
CA LEU A 543 17.76 -12.35 -0.08
C LEU A 543 18.41 -11.43 0.95
N GLN A 544 19.72 -11.45 1.11
CA GLN A 544 20.44 -10.50 1.98
C GLN A 544 20.20 -9.05 1.54
N ARG A 545 20.35 -8.75 0.25
CA ARG A 545 20.03 -7.41 -0.30
C ARG A 545 18.55 -7.05 -0.13
N THR A 546 17.66 -8.04 -0.22
CA THR A 546 16.22 -7.86 -0.02
C THR A 546 15.90 -7.55 1.44
N GLU A 547 16.57 -8.21 2.38
CA GLU A 547 16.47 -7.93 3.82
C GLU A 547 16.99 -6.53 4.15
N GLU A 548 18.13 -6.12 3.61
CA GLU A 548 18.67 -4.76 3.77
C GLU A 548 17.69 -3.69 3.24
N LYS A 549 17.15 -3.89 2.04
CA LYS A 549 16.11 -3.01 1.46
C LYS A 549 14.87 -2.94 2.33
N GLN A 550 14.40 -4.08 2.81
CA GLN A 550 13.24 -4.16 3.69
C GLN A 550 13.49 -3.42 5.01
N GLN A 551 14.66 -3.59 5.63
CA GLN A 551 15.02 -2.87 6.84
C GLN A 551 15.04 -1.36 6.61
N ARG A 552 15.59 -0.91 5.48
CA ARG A 552 15.59 0.51 5.09
C ARG A 552 14.18 1.07 4.94
N VAL A 553 13.28 0.34 4.27
CA VAL A 553 11.86 0.72 4.17
C VAL A 553 11.25 0.86 5.57
N ARG A 554 11.40 -0.16 6.42
CA ARG A 554 10.76 -0.22 7.75
C ARG A 554 11.29 0.83 8.74
N LYS A 555 12.59 1.12 8.72
CA LYS A 555 13.28 1.93 9.75
C LYS A 555 13.55 3.37 9.31
N GLU A 556 13.65 3.65 8.01
CA GLU A 556 14.04 4.97 7.53
C GLU A 556 12.96 5.64 6.69
N LEU A 557 12.43 4.93 5.68
CA LEU A 557 11.52 5.56 4.70
C LEU A 557 10.09 5.67 5.23
N THR A 558 9.50 4.56 5.66
CA THR A 558 8.12 4.54 6.16
C THR A 558 7.87 5.54 7.30
N PRO A 559 8.72 5.67 8.33
CA PRO A 559 8.48 6.66 9.39
C PRO A 559 8.56 8.11 8.90
N LYS A 560 9.47 8.43 7.98
CA LYS A 560 9.59 9.78 7.41
C LYS A 560 8.36 10.18 6.59
N ILE A 561 7.82 9.26 5.80
CA ILE A 561 6.60 9.52 5.03
C ILE A 561 5.37 9.61 5.94
N ALA A 562 5.32 8.79 7.00
CA ALA A 562 4.25 8.89 8.01
C ALA A 562 4.27 10.26 8.70
N ARG A 563 5.45 10.84 8.93
CA ARG A 563 5.56 12.21 9.45
C ARG A 563 4.96 13.23 8.49
N LEU A 564 5.24 13.14 7.19
CA LEU A 564 4.65 14.03 6.18
C LEU A 564 3.11 13.84 6.06
N GLU A 565 2.62 12.61 6.19
CA GLU A 565 1.17 12.32 6.26
C GLU A 565 0.53 12.97 7.49
N LEU A 566 1.18 12.89 8.66
CA LEU A 566 0.72 13.54 9.88
C LEU A 566 0.73 15.08 9.73
N GLU A 567 1.79 15.66 9.17
CA GLU A 567 1.90 17.10 8.94
C GLU A 567 0.82 17.61 7.97
N SER A 568 0.65 16.95 6.83
CA SER A 568 -0.37 17.31 5.83
C SER A 568 -1.80 17.12 6.35
N THR A 569 -2.05 16.05 7.12
CA THR A 569 -3.36 15.84 7.75
C THR A 569 -3.62 16.87 8.85
N SER A 570 -2.63 17.16 9.69
CA SER A 570 -2.72 18.19 10.72
C SER A 570 -3.05 19.56 10.13
N LEU A 571 -2.38 19.94 9.03
CA LEU A 571 -2.65 21.20 8.35
C LEU A 571 -4.10 21.28 7.89
N LYS A 572 -4.60 20.21 7.27
CA LYS A 572 -5.99 20.12 6.82
C LYS A 572 -6.98 20.22 7.97
N ASP A 573 -6.77 19.42 9.02
CA ASP A 573 -7.65 19.33 10.18
C ASP A 573 -7.67 20.66 10.96
N LEU A 574 -6.52 21.34 11.09
CA LEU A 574 -6.43 22.65 11.75
C LEU A 574 -7.22 23.73 10.99
N ILE A 575 -7.12 23.76 9.66
CA ILE A 575 -7.84 24.75 8.84
C ILE A 575 -9.34 24.45 8.85
N GLN A 576 -9.71 23.17 8.76
CA GLN A 576 -11.10 22.77 8.65
C GLN A 576 -11.86 22.87 9.98
N TYR A 577 -11.22 22.54 11.10
CA TYR A 577 -11.89 22.40 12.40
C TYR A 577 -11.35 23.35 13.48
N GLY A 578 -10.28 24.10 13.19
CA GLY A 578 -9.61 24.95 14.17
C GLY A 578 -8.80 24.16 15.21
N MET A 579 -8.13 24.91 16.09
CA MET A 579 -7.35 24.32 17.18
C MET A 579 -8.28 23.67 18.23
N PRO A 580 -8.09 22.40 18.60
CA PRO A 580 -8.89 21.76 19.65
C PRO A 580 -8.62 22.40 21.02
N VAL A 581 -9.71 22.73 21.74
CA VAL A 581 -9.61 23.36 23.06
C VAL A 581 -9.33 22.33 24.14
N GLN A 582 -8.20 22.48 24.84
CA GLN A 582 -7.81 21.64 25.97
C GLN A 582 -8.56 22.07 27.25
N GLY A 583 -9.35 21.15 27.80
CA GLY A 583 -10.00 21.27 29.10
C GLY A 583 -9.16 20.69 30.23
N ARG A 584 -9.82 20.12 31.25
CA ARG A 584 -9.13 19.51 32.40
C ARG A 584 -8.23 18.32 32.00
N GLU A 585 -7.10 18.17 32.68
CA GLU A 585 -6.27 16.96 32.58
C GLU A 585 -7.05 15.75 33.09
N ILE A 586 -7.18 14.71 32.25
CA ILE A 586 -7.80 13.43 32.59
C ILE A 586 -6.74 12.46 33.12
N GLY A 587 -5.53 12.50 32.55
CA GLY A 587 -4.43 11.68 32.98
C GLY A 587 -3.12 12.02 32.29
N ARG A 588 -2.03 11.55 32.88
CA ARG A 588 -0.66 11.71 32.37
C ARG A 588 0.00 10.35 32.23
N GLY A 589 0.46 10.06 31.03
CA GLY A 589 1.17 8.83 30.68
C GLY A 589 2.67 9.08 30.52
N GLN A 590 3.37 8.02 30.11
CA GLN A 590 4.78 8.10 29.72
C GLN A 590 4.98 8.93 28.45
N TYR A 591 3.98 8.93 27.55
CA TYR A 591 4.08 9.50 26.21
C TYR A 591 3.44 10.88 26.08
N GLY A 592 2.78 11.40 27.12
CA GLY A 592 2.08 12.67 27.02
C GLY A 592 0.99 12.87 28.05
N VAL A 593 0.22 13.93 27.86
CA VAL A 593 -0.89 14.33 28.73
C VAL A 593 -2.20 14.20 27.96
N VAL A 594 -3.24 13.66 28.62
CA VAL A 594 -4.58 13.52 28.05
C VAL A 594 -5.49 14.57 28.68
N TYR A 595 -6.07 15.43 27.86
CA TYR A 595 -7.02 16.47 28.27
C TYR A 595 -8.43 16.13 27.82
N ALA A 596 -9.42 16.57 28.59
CA ALA A 596 -10.81 16.61 28.14
C ALA A 596 -10.99 17.63 27.02
N CYS A 597 -11.84 17.32 26.05
CA CYS A 597 -12.28 18.28 25.03
C CYS A 597 -13.81 18.20 24.92
N GLU A 598 -14.50 19.33 25.01
CA GLU A 598 -15.97 19.34 25.00
C GLU A 598 -16.55 18.98 23.63
N SER A 599 -15.96 19.53 22.57
CA SER A 599 -16.30 19.20 21.18
C SER A 599 -15.20 19.61 20.21
N TRP A 600 -15.01 18.83 19.15
CA TRP A 600 -14.12 19.17 18.03
C TRP A 600 -14.50 18.35 16.79
N ALA A 601 -14.37 18.92 15.58
CA ALA A 601 -14.75 18.27 14.31
C ALA A 601 -16.15 17.65 14.31
N ASN A 602 -17.15 18.38 14.83
CA ASN A 602 -18.56 17.95 15.00
C ASN A 602 -18.79 16.80 15.99
N GLU A 603 -17.74 16.30 16.64
CA GLU A 603 -17.83 15.30 17.69
C GLU A 603 -17.98 15.98 19.05
N ARG A 604 -18.83 15.42 19.91
CA ARG A 604 -18.98 15.85 21.30
C ARG A 604 -18.25 14.90 22.22
N SER A 605 -17.74 15.43 23.33
CA SER A 605 -17.03 14.66 24.35
C SER A 605 -15.85 13.90 23.76
N CYS A 606 -14.77 14.64 23.50
CA CYS A 606 -13.52 14.11 22.96
C CYS A 606 -12.42 14.12 24.04
N VAL A 607 -11.29 13.52 23.71
CA VAL A 607 -10.04 13.68 24.47
C VAL A 607 -8.92 14.14 23.53
N ILE A 608 -8.01 14.94 24.05
CA ILE A 608 -6.81 15.38 23.35
C ILE A 608 -5.62 14.71 24.02
N LYS A 609 -4.95 13.79 23.33
CA LYS A 609 -3.64 13.24 23.73
C LYS A 609 -2.56 14.18 23.17
N SER A 610 -2.00 15.02 24.03
CA SER A 610 -0.91 15.95 23.72
C SER A 610 0.44 15.26 23.98
N VAL A 611 1.24 15.13 22.94
CA VAL A 611 2.55 14.50 22.95
C VAL A 611 3.59 15.49 22.45
N VAL A 612 4.64 15.72 23.22
CA VAL A 612 5.81 16.52 22.78
C VAL A 612 6.96 15.53 22.53
N PRO A 613 7.24 15.17 21.28
CA PRO A 613 8.28 14.19 21.00
C PRO A 613 9.67 14.82 21.25
N PRO A 614 10.54 14.19 22.05
CA PRO A 614 11.82 14.78 22.46
C PRO A 614 12.90 14.75 21.38
N ASP A 615 12.78 13.89 20.37
CA ASP A 615 13.72 13.74 19.27
C ASP A 615 13.03 13.22 18.00
N ASP A 616 13.76 13.20 16.88
CA ASP A 616 13.24 12.73 15.58
C ASP A 616 12.77 11.27 15.59
N LYS A 617 13.36 10.41 16.43
CA LYS A 617 12.94 9.01 16.51
C LYS A 617 11.54 8.92 17.12
N HIS A 618 11.31 9.61 18.24
CA HIS A 618 9.98 9.65 18.87
C HIS A 618 8.94 10.34 18.00
N TRP A 619 9.34 11.36 17.23
CA TRP A 619 8.49 11.97 16.18
C TRP A 619 8.03 10.94 15.16
N ASN A 620 8.98 10.18 14.61
CA ASN A 620 8.73 9.14 13.63
C ASN A 620 7.87 7.99 14.19
N ASP A 621 8.10 7.58 15.43
CA ASP A 621 7.30 6.55 16.10
C ASP A 621 5.85 7.02 16.32
N LEU A 622 5.65 8.28 16.75
CA LEU A 622 4.32 8.87 16.91
C LEU A 622 3.59 9.06 15.58
N ALA A 623 4.30 9.43 14.52
CA ALA A 623 3.72 9.54 13.19
C ALA A 623 3.24 8.18 12.66
N LEU A 624 3.96 7.09 12.97
CA LEU A 624 3.50 5.73 12.68
C LEU A 624 2.28 5.33 13.53
N GLU A 625 2.25 5.69 14.82
CA GLU A 625 1.06 5.51 15.67
C GLU A 625 -0.15 6.18 15.01
N PHE A 626 -0.01 7.44 14.60
CA PHE A 626 -1.05 8.18 13.90
C PHE A 626 -1.49 7.47 12.62
N HIS A 627 -0.54 7.09 11.75
CA HIS A 627 -0.84 6.43 10.48
C HIS A 627 -1.68 5.16 10.68
N TYR A 628 -1.23 4.24 11.56
CA TYR A 628 -1.94 2.99 11.77
C TYR A 628 -3.28 3.21 12.47
N LEU A 629 -3.34 4.11 13.45
CA LEU A 629 -4.59 4.42 14.16
C LEU A 629 -5.65 5.03 13.22
N ARG A 630 -5.26 5.93 12.32
CA ARG A 630 -6.16 6.54 11.32
C ARG A 630 -6.69 5.52 10.31
N ARG A 631 -5.90 4.49 9.99
CA ARG A 631 -6.25 3.46 8.99
C ARG A 631 -7.18 2.38 9.53
N ILE A 632 -7.41 2.33 10.84
CA ILE A 632 -8.35 1.38 11.43
C ILE A 632 -9.78 1.87 11.16
N PRO A 633 -10.61 1.12 10.42
CA PRO A 633 -12.01 1.45 10.26
C PRO A 633 -12.74 1.46 11.61
N ASP A 634 -13.82 2.23 11.71
CA ASP A 634 -14.57 2.34 12.96
C ASP A 634 -15.05 0.96 13.43
N HIS A 635 -14.82 0.67 14.71
CA HIS A 635 -15.14 -0.61 15.32
C HIS A 635 -15.58 -0.43 16.77
N PRO A 636 -16.67 -1.07 17.24
CA PRO A 636 -17.21 -0.88 18.59
C PRO A 636 -16.26 -1.22 19.75
N ARG A 637 -15.12 -1.86 19.48
CA ARG A 637 -14.13 -2.35 20.45
C ARG A 637 -12.74 -1.75 20.31
N VAL A 638 -12.58 -0.73 19.46
CA VAL A 638 -11.32 0.01 19.30
C VAL A 638 -11.65 1.49 19.38
N ALA A 639 -10.86 2.24 20.16
CA ALA A 639 -11.05 3.67 20.34
C ALA A 639 -10.75 4.42 19.03
N ARG A 640 -11.71 5.21 18.55
CA ARG A 640 -11.60 5.94 17.29
C ARG A 640 -10.76 7.22 17.43
N LEU A 641 -9.87 7.43 16.47
CA LEU A 641 -9.21 8.72 16.23
C LEU A 641 -10.12 9.60 15.38
N ILE A 642 -10.35 10.83 15.85
CA ILE A 642 -11.17 11.84 15.18
C ILE A 642 -10.30 12.68 14.24
N GLY A 643 -9.11 13.08 14.67
CA GLY A 643 -8.16 13.84 13.86
C GLY A 643 -6.87 14.18 14.59
N SER A 644 -6.03 15.01 13.98
CA SER A 644 -4.76 15.43 14.56
C SER A 644 -4.45 16.90 14.28
N VAL A 645 -3.72 17.55 15.19
CA VAL A 645 -3.20 18.91 15.03
C VAL A 645 -1.79 18.99 15.60
N ILE A 646 -0.87 19.63 14.90
CA ILE A 646 0.47 19.97 15.36
C ILE A 646 0.44 21.42 15.85
N GLU A 647 0.63 21.59 17.15
CA GLU A 647 0.75 22.88 17.79
C GLU A 647 2.23 23.27 17.86
N SER A 648 2.60 24.31 17.13
CA SER A 648 3.95 24.90 17.24
C SER A 648 4.01 25.76 18.50
N THR A 649 5.02 25.55 19.36
CA THR A 649 5.26 26.43 20.51
C THR A 649 6.46 27.32 20.25
N ASP A 650 6.51 28.51 20.85
CA ASP A 650 7.57 29.52 20.71
C ASP A 650 9.00 29.04 21.09
N ARG A 651 9.16 27.79 21.52
CA ARG A 651 10.43 27.20 22.01
C ARG A 651 11.02 26.12 21.09
N ASP A 652 10.71 26.12 19.79
CA ASP A 652 11.12 25.09 18.82
C ASP A 652 10.68 23.65 19.19
N GLN A 653 9.65 23.53 20.03
CA GLN A 653 9.06 22.24 20.39
C GLN A 653 7.61 22.20 19.91
N SER A 654 7.32 21.38 18.90
CA SER A 654 5.94 21.18 18.46
C SER A 654 5.29 20.05 19.25
N ALA A 655 4.07 20.29 19.74
CA ALA A 655 3.24 19.26 20.33
C ALA A 655 2.32 18.66 19.26
N VAL A 656 2.22 17.34 19.23
CA VAL A 656 1.21 16.64 18.44
C VAL A 656 0.00 16.37 19.31
N LEU A 657 -1.14 16.89 18.88
CA LEU A 657 -2.44 16.71 19.50
C LEU A 657 -3.21 15.66 18.70
N LEU A 658 -3.42 14.49 19.29
CA LEU A 658 -4.33 13.48 18.73
C LEU A 658 -5.70 13.63 19.40
N VAL A 659 -6.75 13.84 18.60
CA VAL A 659 -8.12 13.98 19.10
C VAL A 659 -8.83 12.64 18.96
N LEU A 660 -9.28 12.06 20.06
CA LEU A 660 -9.95 10.75 20.08
C LEU A 660 -11.33 10.85 20.74
N GLU A 661 -12.17 9.84 20.52
CA GLU A 661 -13.41 9.69 21.29
C GLU A 661 -13.14 9.62 22.80
N ARG A 662 -14.03 10.20 23.61
CA ARG A 662 -13.92 10.09 25.07
C ARG A 662 -14.77 8.95 25.61
N LEU A 663 -14.13 8.11 26.41
CA LEU A 663 -14.80 7.07 27.19
C LEU A 663 -14.86 7.43 28.68
N LYS A 664 -15.70 6.72 29.43
CA LYS A 664 -16.07 7.07 30.80
C LYS A 664 -14.91 6.88 31.79
N ARG A 665 -14.18 5.78 31.68
CA ARG A 665 -13.06 5.40 32.57
C ARG A 665 -12.22 4.27 31.97
N ASP A 666 -11.02 4.06 32.48
CA ASP A 666 -10.24 2.86 32.19
C ASP A 666 -10.69 1.66 33.05
N LEU A 667 -10.33 0.44 32.65
CA LEU A 667 -10.64 -0.80 33.36
C LEU A 667 -9.95 -0.87 34.73
N TYR A 668 -8.80 -0.21 34.90
CA TYR A 668 -8.11 -0.10 36.19
C TYR A 668 -8.99 0.57 37.25
N ALA A 669 -9.47 1.79 36.97
CA ALA A 669 -10.40 2.52 37.83
C ALA A 669 -11.70 1.75 38.01
N ALA A 670 -12.08 0.98 36.99
CA ALA A 670 -13.26 0.17 37.00
C ALA A 670 -13.20 -0.96 38.04
N LEU A 671 -12.18 -1.81 37.98
CA LEU A 671 -11.95 -2.90 38.93
C LEU A 671 -11.68 -2.38 40.35
N LYS A 672 -10.96 -1.25 40.48
CA LYS A 672 -10.71 -0.63 41.80
C LYS A 672 -12.00 -0.26 42.54
N ASN A 673 -13.05 0.12 41.81
CA ASN A 673 -14.36 0.45 42.38
C ASN A 673 -15.31 -0.75 42.50
N GLY A 674 -14.87 -1.95 42.09
CA GLY A 674 -15.66 -3.17 42.08
C GLY A 674 -16.65 -3.24 40.90
N ILE A 675 -16.64 -4.36 40.18
CA ILE A 675 -17.58 -4.63 39.09
C ILE A 675 -18.12 -6.05 39.19
N ASP A 676 -19.41 -6.21 38.90
CA ASP A 676 -20.07 -7.51 38.89
C ASP A 676 -19.40 -8.49 37.91
N PHE A 677 -19.39 -9.77 38.30
CA PHE A 677 -18.72 -10.81 37.54
C PHE A 677 -19.18 -10.90 36.07
N LEU A 678 -20.49 -10.82 35.82
CA LEU A 678 -21.02 -10.86 34.45
C LEU A 678 -20.53 -9.68 33.60
N ILE A 679 -20.47 -8.47 34.16
CA ILE A 679 -19.92 -7.30 33.45
C ILE A 679 -18.43 -7.51 33.17
N ARG A 680 -17.67 -8.06 34.13
CA ARG A 680 -16.25 -8.39 33.95
C ARG A 680 -16.03 -9.41 32.82
N MET A 681 -16.86 -10.45 32.74
CA MET A 681 -16.81 -11.41 31.63
C MET A 681 -17.21 -10.77 30.30
N ARG A 682 -18.19 -9.86 30.28
CA ARG A 682 -18.55 -9.08 29.09
C ARG A 682 -17.38 -8.22 28.60
N ILE A 683 -16.68 -7.54 29.51
CA ILE A 683 -15.47 -6.77 29.20
C ILE A 683 -14.38 -7.67 28.59
N ALA A 684 -14.19 -8.88 29.12
CA ALA A 684 -13.23 -9.83 28.55
C ALA A 684 -13.60 -10.22 27.11
N LEU A 685 -14.89 -10.46 26.83
CA LEU A 685 -15.38 -10.72 25.46
C LEU A 685 -15.14 -9.53 24.53
N ASP A 686 -15.44 -8.32 24.99
CA ASP A 686 -15.24 -7.09 24.23
C ASP A 686 -13.75 -6.89 23.86
N VAL A 687 -12.83 -7.22 24.79
CA VAL A 687 -11.37 -7.18 24.52
C VAL A 687 -10.97 -8.22 23.48
N VAL A 688 -11.48 -9.45 23.58
CA VAL A 688 -11.20 -10.51 22.59
C VAL A 688 -11.72 -10.12 21.20
N GLU A 689 -12.92 -9.55 21.13
CA GLU A 689 -13.50 -9.02 19.89
C GLU A 689 -12.61 -7.92 19.28
N GLY A 690 -12.14 -6.97 20.09
CA GLY A 690 -11.20 -5.94 19.65
C GLY A 690 -9.86 -6.49 19.16
N LEU A 691 -9.28 -7.47 19.88
CA LEU A 691 -8.05 -8.12 19.47
C LEU A 691 -8.20 -8.90 18.16
N ARG A 692 -9.30 -9.65 18.00
CA ARG A 692 -9.60 -10.37 16.76
C ARG A 692 -9.71 -9.41 15.58
N TYR A 693 -10.33 -8.25 15.80
CA TYR A 693 -10.46 -7.23 14.78
C TYR A 693 -9.09 -6.67 14.35
N LEU A 694 -8.25 -6.26 15.30
CA LEU A 694 -6.89 -5.78 15.03
C LEU A 694 -6.04 -6.84 14.31
N HIS A 695 -6.05 -8.09 14.80
CA HIS A 695 -5.31 -9.20 14.18
C HIS A 695 -5.83 -9.52 12.78
N GLY A 696 -7.13 -9.39 12.54
CA GLY A 696 -7.75 -9.53 11.21
C GLY A 696 -7.28 -8.47 10.21
N LEU A 697 -6.90 -7.28 10.69
CA LEU A 697 -6.23 -6.23 9.90
C LEU A 697 -4.71 -6.43 9.79
N GLY A 698 -4.16 -7.51 10.37
CA GLY A 698 -2.73 -7.80 10.42
C GLY A 698 -1.94 -6.97 11.45
N LEU A 699 -2.64 -6.25 12.35
CA LEU A 699 -2.06 -5.39 13.37
C LEU A 699 -1.88 -6.13 14.70
N VAL A 700 -0.75 -5.89 15.37
CA VAL A 700 -0.47 -6.43 16.73
C VAL A 700 -0.43 -5.28 17.73
N HIS A 701 -1.19 -5.36 18.82
CA HIS A 701 -1.36 -4.27 19.80
C HIS A 701 -0.11 -4.06 20.68
N ARG A 702 0.49 -5.14 21.18
CA ARG A 702 1.74 -5.23 21.98
C ARG A 702 1.75 -4.60 23.38
N ASP A 703 0.71 -3.87 23.76
CA ASP A 703 0.58 -3.30 25.13
C ASP A 703 -0.81 -3.44 25.75
N ILE A 704 -1.37 -4.65 25.71
CA ILE A 704 -2.65 -4.96 26.35
C ILE A 704 -2.49 -4.94 27.87
N LYS A 705 -3.25 -4.06 28.54
CA LYS A 705 -3.25 -3.87 30.00
C LYS A 705 -4.51 -3.14 30.48
N LEU A 706 -4.75 -3.16 31.79
CA LEU A 706 -5.91 -2.51 32.41
C LEU A 706 -6.12 -1.03 32.02
N LYS A 707 -5.04 -0.26 31.85
CA LYS A 707 -5.13 1.17 31.50
C LYS A 707 -5.45 1.41 30.01
N ASN A 708 -5.21 0.43 29.16
CA ASN A 708 -5.44 0.50 27.71
C ASN A 708 -6.77 -0.15 27.30
N VAL A 709 -7.59 -0.53 28.27
CA VAL A 709 -8.98 -0.96 28.08
C VAL A 709 -9.88 0.12 28.67
N LEU A 710 -10.52 0.88 27.81
CA LEU A 710 -11.45 1.95 28.20
C LEU A 710 -12.88 1.43 28.18
N LEU A 711 -13.73 1.98 29.05
CA LEU A 711 -15.11 1.60 29.20
C LEU A 711 -16.05 2.77 28.88
N ASP A 712 -17.10 2.50 28.11
CA ASP A 712 -18.16 3.47 27.86
C ASP A 712 -19.15 3.60 29.05
N GLU A 713 -20.23 4.34 28.86
CA GLU A 713 -21.25 4.56 29.89
C GLU A 713 -21.95 3.28 30.35
N THR A 714 -22.03 2.29 29.46
CA THR A 714 -22.67 0.98 29.64
C THR A 714 -21.70 -0.12 30.06
N ASN A 715 -20.44 0.23 30.38
CA ASN A 715 -19.34 -0.68 30.68
C ASN A 715 -18.97 -1.63 29.53
N ARG A 716 -19.18 -1.23 28.28
CA ARG A 716 -18.60 -1.93 27.13
C ARG A 716 -17.18 -1.47 26.90
N ALA A 717 -16.30 -2.41 26.56
CA ALA A 717 -14.88 -2.14 26.46
C ALA A 717 -14.45 -1.75 25.04
N ARG A 718 -13.49 -0.82 24.97
CA ARG A 718 -12.72 -0.49 23.76
C ARG A 718 -11.23 -0.48 24.06
N LEU A 719 -10.44 -1.02 23.14
CA LEU A 719 -8.99 -0.96 23.19
C LEU A 719 -8.51 0.45 22.80
N THR A 720 -7.49 0.95 23.47
CA THR A 720 -6.88 2.26 23.20
C THR A 720 -5.35 2.19 23.27
N ASP A 721 -4.69 3.33 23.05
CA ASP A 721 -3.24 3.50 23.13
C ASP A 721 -2.49 2.54 22.18
N LEU A 722 -2.76 2.75 20.90
CA LEU A 722 -2.15 2.02 19.78
C LEU A 722 -0.74 2.52 19.44
N GLY A 723 -0.04 3.19 20.37
CA GLY A 723 1.32 3.69 20.18
C GLY A 723 2.36 2.60 19.89
N PHE A 724 2.04 1.36 20.26
CA PHE A 724 2.82 0.20 19.88
C PHE A 724 2.15 -0.67 18.81
N CYS A 725 1.00 -0.27 18.28
CA CYS A 725 0.30 -1.03 17.27
C CYS A 725 1.04 -0.95 15.93
N LYS A 726 1.33 -2.10 15.31
CA LYS A 726 2.03 -2.14 14.02
C LYS A 726 1.72 -3.44 13.27
N PRO A 727 1.72 -3.45 11.92
CA PRO A 727 1.64 -4.69 11.16
C PRO A 727 2.78 -5.62 11.53
N GLU A 728 2.52 -6.93 11.63
CA GLU A 728 3.52 -7.92 12.06
C GLU A 728 4.81 -7.82 11.21
N VAL A 729 4.65 -7.72 9.89
CA VAL A 729 5.79 -7.55 8.99
C VAL A 729 6.50 -6.22 9.20
N MET A 730 5.86 -5.16 9.68
CA MET A 730 6.53 -3.88 9.85
C MET A 730 7.29 -3.78 11.19
N MET A 731 7.16 -4.80 12.05
CA MET A 731 7.89 -4.90 13.31
C MET A 731 9.39 -5.14 13.05
N SER A 732 10.24 -4.47 13.82
CA SER A 732 11.70 -4.51 13.65
C SER A 732 12.41 -5.12 14.86
N GLY A 733 11.73 -5.99 15.62
CA GLY A 733 12.29 -6.59 16.82
C GLY A 733 12.59 -5.53 17.89
N SER A 734 11.55 -4.86 18.37
CA SER A 734 11.63 -3.87 19.46
C SER A 734 11.07 -4.46 20.75
N LEU A 735 11.77 -4.27 21.87
CA LEU A 735 11.23 -4.58 23.20
C LEU A 735 10.33 -3.43 23.65
N VAL A 736 9.01 -3.62 23.56
CA VAL A 736 7.99 -2.60 23.85
C VAL A 736 6.84 -3.19 24.66
N GLY A 737 6.08 -2.32 25.32
CA GLY A 737 4.95 -2.68 26.18
C GLY A 737 5.26 -2.51 27.67
N THR A 738 4.33 -2.94 28.51
CA THR A 738 4.47 -2.87 29.97
C THR A 738 5.08 -4.18 30.50
N PRO A 739 6.25 -4.16 31.19
CA PRO A 739 7.02 -5.37 31.51
C PRO A 739 6.21 -6.53 32.12
N ILE A 740 5.27 -6.23 33.02
CA ILE A 740 4.46 -7.26 33.69
C ILE A 740 3.47 -8.00 32.76
N HIS A 741 3.18 -7.45 31.59
CA HIS A 741 2.29 -8.05 30.58
C HIS A 741 3.07 -8.61 29.38
N MET A 742 4.41 -8.46 29.35
CA MET A 742 5.22 -8.89 28.22
C MET A 742 5.36 -10.42 28.19
N ALA A 743 5.10 -10.99 27.01
CA ALA A 743 5.44 -12.37 26.70
C ALA A 743 6.97 -12.59 26.71
N PRO A 744 7.48 -13.76 27.15
CA PRO A 744 8.92 -14.00 27.28
C PRO A 744 9.69 -13.92 25.95
N GLU A 745 9.06 -14.27 24.83
CA GLU A 745 9.70 -14.21 23.51
C GLU A 745 9.95 -12.78 23.01
N LEU A 746 9.31 -11.75 23.59
CA LEU A 746 9.61 -10.34 23.27
C LEU A 746 11.09 -10.01 23.52
N PHE A 747 11.73 -10.64 24.51
CA PHE A 747 13.15 -10.47 24.81
C PHE A 747 14.07 -11.03 23.73
N THR A 748 13.58 -11.95 22.90
CA THR A 748 14.32 -12.50 21.74
C THR A 748 14.21 -11.61 20.51
N LEU A 749 13.37 -10.58 20.55
CA LEU A 749 13.05 -9.68 19.44
C LEU A 749 12.43 -10.39 18.22
N LYS A 750 12.07 -11.67 18.36
CA LYS A 750 11.37 -12.50 17.37
C LYS A 750 10.03 -12.93 17.95
N TYR A 751 8.97 -12.26 17.52
CA TYR A 751 7.63 -12.46 18.04
C TYR A 751 6.58 -12.10 16.98
N ASP A 752 5.37 -12.60 17.18
CA ASP A 752 4.21 -12.41 16.30
C ASP A 752 2.99 -11.92 17.12
N HIS A 753 1.80 -11.98 16.53
CA HIS A 753 0.54 -11.61 17.17
C HIS A 753 0.21 -12.38 18.46
N THR A 754 0.84 -13.51 18.74
CA THR A 754 0.57 -14.33 19.95
C THR A 754 1.00 -13.65 21.25
N VAL A 755 1.81 -12.59 21.20
CA VAL A 755 2.15 -11.77 22.38
C VAL A 755 0.94 -11.09 22.99
N ASP A 756 -0.06 -10.73 22.17
CA ASP A 756 -1.31 -10.14 22.65
C ASP A 756 -2.17 -11.18 23.40
N ILE A 757 -2.09 -12.45 22.99
CA ILE A 757 -2.78 -13.57 23.65
C ILE A 757 -2.18 -13.80 25.04
N TYR A 758 -0.86 -13.72 25.18
CA TYR A 758 -0.18 -13.76 26.47
C TYR A 758 -0.63 -12.61 27.37
N ALA A 759 -0.57 -11.38 26.87
CA ALA A 759 -0.97 -10.19 27.62
C ALA A 759 -2.45 -10.23 28.01
N PHE A 760 -3.31 -10.77 27.15
CA PHE A 760 -4.71 -11.05 27.47
C PHE A 760 -4.88 -12.05 28.63
N GLY A 761 -4.07 -13.11 28.69
CA GLY A 761 -4.09 -14.06 29.81
C GLY A 761 -3.82 -13.36 31.15
N ILE A 762 -2.84 -12.46 31.18
CA ILE A 762 -2.51 -11.63 32.36
C ILE A 762 -3.67 -10.67 32.68
N LEU A 763 -4.25 -10.03 31.66
CA LEU A 763 -5.41 -9.16 31.83
C LEU A 763 -6.62 -9.93 32.41
N LEU A 764 -6.89 -11.14 31.92
CA LEU A 764 -7.99 -11.99 32.37
C LEU A 764 -7.86 -12.37 33.84
N TRP A 765 -6.63 -12.53 34.35
CA TRP A 765 -6.38 -12.73 35.79
C TRP A 765 -6.86 -11.53 36.62
N TYR A 766 -6.56 -10.29 36.20
CA TYR A 766 -7.07 -9.08 36.88
C TYR A 766 -8.60 -8.99 36.79
N ILE A 767 -9.15 -9.28 35.62
CA ILE A 767 -10.61 -9.32 35.41
C ILE A 767 -11.25 -10.34 36.35
N CYS A 768 -10.70 -11.55 36.50
CA CYS A 768 -11.26 -12.58 37.40
C CYS A 768 -11.09 -12.22 38.89
N SER A 769 -9.96 -11.63 39.27
CA SER A 769 -9.67 -11.26 40.67
C SER A 769 -10.46 -10.08 41.21
N ASN A 770 -11.04 -9.25 40.32
CA ASN A 770 -11.67 -7.97 40.69
C ASN A 770 -10.72 -7.04 41.45
N SER A 771 -9.42 -7.14 41.15
CA SER A 771 -8.37 -6.46 41.89
C SER A 771 -7.42 -5.77 40.93
N VAL A 772 -6.74 -4.74 41.43
CA VAL A 772 -5.65 -4.05 40.74
C VAL A 772 -4.30 -4.30 41.42
N LYS A 773 -4.26 -5.17 42.43
CA LYS A 773 -3.03 -5.57 43.13
C LYS A 773 -2.25 -6.54 42.26
N LEU A 774 -0.94 -6.33 42.19
CA LEU A 774 -0.02 -7.26 41.54
C LEU A 774 -0.14 -8.65 42.18
N PRO A 775 -0.05 -9.75 41.41
CA PRO A 775 0.00 -11.08 41.97
C PRO A 775 1.23 -11.27 42.86
N THR A 776 1.07 -11.99 43.96
CA THR A 776 2.08 -12.08 45.03
C THR A 776 3.35 -12.79 44.57
N ASN A 777 3.20 -13.77 43.68
CA ASN A 777 4.30 -14.58 43.16
C ASN A 777 4.88 -14.05 41.85
N PHE A 778 4.46 -12.88 41.36
CA PHE A 778 4.80 -12.42 40.02
C PHE A 778 6.15 -11.69 40.00
N ASP A 779 7.12 -12.21 39.22
CA ASP A 779 8.42 -11.57 38.98
C ASP A 779 8.47 -10.98 37.56
N VAL A 780 9.14 -9.83 37.43
CA VAL A 780 9.20 -8.99 36.22
C VAL A 780 9.93 -9.69 35.06
N CYS A 781 10.70 -10.75 35.34
CA CYS A 781 11.47 -11.51 34.35
C CYS A 781 10.74 -12.72 33.73
N GLY A 782 9.43 -12.88 33.91
CA GLY A 782 8.65 -13.91 33.20
C GLY A 782 8.93 -15.36 33.66
N SER A 783 9.64 -15.55 34.78
CA SER A 783 9.91 -16.84 35.41
C SER A 783 8.74 -17.34 36.27
N CYS A 784 7.92 -16.43 36.81
CA CYS A 784 6.81 -16.76 37.69
C CYS A 784 5.46 -16.31 37.09
N ARG A 785 4.42 -17.13 37.23
CA ARG A 785 3.06 -16.85 36.74
C ARG A 785 2.15 -16.46 37.90
N PRO A 786 1.05 -15.70 37.66
CA PRO A 786 0.12 -15.33 38.72
C PRO A 786 -0.45 -16.57 39.43
N GLU A 787 -0.64 -16.49 40.74
CA GLU A 787 -1.25 -17.56 41.51
C GLU A 787 -2.74 -17.77 41.18
N ARG A 788 -3.24 -19.00 41.35
CA ARG A 788 -4.68 -19.26 41.30
C ARG A 788 -5.34 -18.73 42.57
N LEU A 789 -6.37 -17.90 42.41
CA LEU A 789 -7.21 -17.46 43.53
C LEU A 789 -8.43 -18.39 43.70
N MET A 790 -8.91 -18.52 44.93
CA MET A 790 -10.03 -19.42 45.27
C MET A 790 -11.34 -19.07 44.55
N ASN A 791 -11.53 -17.81 44.19
CA ASN A 791 -12.75 -17.31 43.55
C ASN A 791 -12.75 -17.48 42.02
N PHE A 792 -11.74 -18.13 41.44
CA PHE A 792 -11.66 -18.31 39.99
C PHE A 792 -12.46 -19.53 39.53
N ASP A 793 -13.28 -19.31 38.51
CA ASP A 793 -13.90 -20.39 37.76
C ASP A 793 -12.83 -21.29 37.10
N ASP A 794 -13.06 -22.61 37.09
CA ASP A 794 -12.11 -23.58 36.55
C ASP A 794 -11.82 -23.33 35.07
N ASP A 795 -12.84 -22.99 34.27
CA ASP A 795 -12.66 -22.75 32.82
C ASP A 795 -11.84 -21.48 32.58
N CYS A 796 -12.08 -20.42 33.36
CA CYS A 796 -11.28 -19.20 33.30
C CYS A 796 -9.81 -19.45 33.68
N TRP A 797 -9.57 -20.23 34.73
CA TRP A 797 -8.20 -20.56 35.17
C TRP A 797 -7.46 -21.37 34.11
N GLN A 798 -8.09 -22.43 33.58
CA GLN A 798 -7.49 -23.24 32.52
C GLN A 798 -7.21 -22.38 31.27
N LEU A 799 -8.15 -21.51 30.89
CA LEU A 799 -7.98 -20.60 29.76
C LEU A 799 -6.79 -19.66 29.93
N MET A 800 -6.72 -18.90 31.04
CA MET A 800 -5.62 -17.95 31.24
C MET A 800 -4.26 -18.67 31.31
N THR A 801 -4.22 -19.90 31.84
CA THR A 801 -2.98 -20.69 31.86
C THR A 801 -2.48 -21.10 30.49
N ARG A 802 -3.39 -21.38 29.56
CA ARG A 802 -3.06 -21.64 28.16
C ARG A 802 -2.69 -20.36 27.40
N CYS A 803 -3.34 -19.23 27.72
CA CYS A 803 -3.03 -17.94 27.11
C CYS A 803 -1.58 -17.49 27.40
N TRP A 804 -1.08 -17.69 28.62
CA TRP A 804 0.29 -17.30 29.00
C TRP A 804 1.32 -18.44 28.94
N ASP A 805 1.07 -19.45 28.10
CA ASP A 805 2.03 -20.54 27.85
C ASP A 805 3.37 -19.96 27.38
N HIS A 806 4.46 -20.56 27.85
CA HIS A 806 5.81 -20.16 27.48
C HIS A 806 6.06 -20.32 25.98
N THR A 807 5.46 -21.32 25.35
CA THR A 807 5.60 -21.60 23.91
C THR A 807 4.48 -20.90 23.15
N PRO A 808 4.79 -19.90 22.28
CA PRO A 808 3.80 -19.14 21.52
C PRO A 808 2.80 -20.01 20.75
N ALA A 809 3.29 -21.08 20.11
CA ALA A 809 2.48 -21.99 19.30
C ALA A 809 1.45 -22.82 20.10
N ASN A 810 1.60 -22.92 21.42
CA ASN A 810 0.65 -23.64 22.28
C ASN A 810 -0.51 -22.76 22.75
N ARG A 811 -0.42 -21.45 22.54
CA ARG A 811 -1.45 -20.50 22.98
C ARG A 811 -2.72 -20.68 22.12
N PRO A 812 -3.92 -20.59 22.72
CA PRO A 812 -5.17 -20.80 22.01
C PRO A 812 -5.42 -19.68 21.01
N TYR A 813 -6.05 -20.01 19.88
CA TYR A 813 -6.56 -18.99 18.96
C TYR A 813 -7.67 -18.18 19.62
N LEU A 814 -7.78 -16.89 19.30
CA LEU A 814 -8.78 -15.99 19.90
C LEU A 814 -10.24 -16.46 19.73
N GLY A 815 -10.55 -17.28 18.71
CA GLY A 815 -11.87 -17.90 18.57
C GLY A 815 -12.19 -18.95 19.63
N GLU A 816 -11.19 -19.71 20.05
CA GLU A 816 -11.33 -20.64 21.16
C GLU A 816 -11.44 -19.89 22.50
N VAL A 817 -10.62 -18.84 22.68
CA VAL A 817 -10.67 -17.95 23.86
C VAL A 817 -12.08 -17.38 24.02
N GLN A 818 -12.65 -16.83 22.95
CA GLN A 818 -14.01 -16.27 22.95
C GLN A 818 -15.06 -17.30 23.38
N ALA A 819 -15.07 -18.48 22.75
CA ALA A 819 -16.06 -19.53 23.02
C ALA A 819 -16.04 -20.02 24.48
N ILE A 820 -14.86 -20.07 25.11
CA ILE A 820 -14.73 -20.45 26.52
C ILE A 820 -15.29 -19.35 27.44
N ILE A 821 -14.99 -18.09 27.17
CA ILE A 821 -15.51 -16.96 27.99
C ILE A 821 -17.03 -16.84 27.82
N GLU A 822 -17.57 -17.05 26.62
CA GLU A 822 -19.01 -17.07 26.36
C GLU A 822 -19.71 -18.16 27.18
N ARG A 823 -19.14 -19.38 27.21
CA ARG A 823 -19.65 -20.48 28.03
C ARG A 823 -19.67 -20.13 29.52
N VAL A 824 -18.59 -19.52 30.03
CA VAL A 824 -18.54 -19.06 31.43
C VAL A 824 -19.60 -17.97 31.65
N TYR A 825 -19.73 -17.00 30.75
CA TYR A 825 -20.74 -15.97 30.85
C TYR A 825 -22.16 -16.55 30.95
N GLU A 826 -22.52 -17.47 30.05
CA GLU A 826 -23.83 -18.12 30.00
C GLU A 826 -24.12 -18.97 31.25
N LYS A 827 -23.12 -19.71 31.74
CA LYS A 827 -23.18 -20.49 32.98
C LYS A 827 -23.59 -19.62 34.17
N TYR A 828 -23.01 -18.43 34.31
CA TYR A 828 -23.35 -17.54 35.43
C TYR A 828 -24.64 -16.76 35.16
N ALA A 829 -24.93 -16.36 33.92
CA ALA A 829 -26.15 -15.62 33.59
C ALA A 829 -27.43 -16.46 33.81
N SER A 830 -27.36 -17.76 33.51
CA SER A 830 -28.43 -18.72 33.79
C SER A 830 -28.61 -18.98 35.30
N ALA A 831 -27.53 -18.96 36.07
CA ALA A 831 -27.59 -19.06 37.54
C ALA A 831 -28.25 -17.82 38.18
N THR A 832 -28.03 -16.61 37.65
CA THR A 832 -28.65 -15.38 38.19
C THR A 832 -30.15 -15.32 37.88
N SER A 833 -30.58 -15.82 36.71
CA SER A 833 -31.99 -15.80 36.28
C SER A 833 -32.88 -16.86 36.95
N SER A 834 -32.28 -17.87 37.59
CA SER A 834 -32.98 -18.96 38.29
C SER A 834 -33.19 -18.71 39.79
N THR A 835 -32.78 -17.54 40.32
CA THR A 835 -33.10 -17.14 41.69
C THR A 835 -34.47 -16.44 41.76
N PRO A 836 -35.48 -16.99 42.47
CA PRO A 836 -36.78 -16.32 42.62
C PRO A 836 -36.64 -15.07 43.49
N PRO A 837 -37.44 -14.01 43.26
CA PRO A 837 -37.41 -12.82 44.10
C PRO A 837 -37.76 -13.20 45.54
N VAL A 838 -36.85 -12.90 46.47
CA VAL A 838 -37.12 -13.02 47.90
C VAL A 838 -38.29 -12.09 48.23
N LEU A 839 -39.45 -12.69 48.48
CA LEU A 839 -40.60 -12.01 49.09
C LEU A 839 -40.14 -11.45 50.44
N SER A 840 -39.98 -10.13 50.48
CA SER A 840 -39.86 -9.37 51.72
C SER A 840 -41.15 -9.58 52.52
N THR A 841 -41.12 -10.46 53.51
CA THR A 841 -42.17 -10.56 54.52
C THR A 841 -41.99 -9.41 55.50
N THR A 842 -42.72 -8.31 55.28
CA THR A 842 -43.00 -7.34 56.35
C THR A 842 -43.97 -7.98 57.33
N ALA A 843 -43.47 -8.38 58.50
CA ALA A 843 -44.28 -8.65 59.67
C ALA A 843 -44.44 -7.36 60.47
N THR A 844 -45.72 -6.97 60.62
CA THR A 844 -46.39 -5.99 61.50
C THR A 844 -45.56 -5.13 62.44
#